data_AF-A0A673NR92-F1
#
_entry.id   AF-A0A673NR92-F1
#
_cell.length_a   1.000
_cell.length_b   1.000
_cell.length_c   1.000
_cell.angle_alpha   90.00
_cell.angle_beta   90.00
_cell.angle_gamma   90.00
#
_symmetry.space_group_name_H-M   'P 1'
#
loop_
_entity.id
_entity.type
_entity.pdbx_description
1 polymer ?
#
loop_
_entity_poly.entity_id
_entity_poly.type
_entity_poly.pdbx_seq_one_letter_code
_entity_poly.pdbx_strand_id
1 'polypeptide(L)'
;MWLAVRKNRLVLHQQDCCRGRAHNVSLWIWIFCWCVTLVRGQSYHPTVNTQYGKLRGARVPLPSEILGPVDQYLGVPYAAPPVGEKRFLPPEQPLSWSGMKNATHFAPVCPQNIHNAVPEIMMPIWFTFNLDIVATYIQDQNEDCLYLNIYVPTEDGECVGYNKEKIASRTHSKKQGEDLSDNDGDEDEDIRDTGAKPVMVYIHGGSYMEGTGNMIDGSVLASYGNVIVITLNFRVGVLGFLSTGDQAAKGNYGLLDQIQALRWISENIGYFGGDSNRITVFGSGIGASCVSLLTLSHHSEGLFHRAIIQSGSALSSWAVNYQPVKYTRLLAEKVGCNVLDTLDMVDCLRKKSARELVEQDIQPARYHVAFGPVIDGDVIPDDPEILMEQGEFLNYDIMLGVNQGEGLRFVENVVDSEDGVSGNDFDFSVSDFVDSLYGYPEGKDTLRETIKFMYTDWADRDNPETRRKTLVALFTDHQWVEPSVVTADLHARYGSPTYFYAFYHHCQSLMKPAWSDAAHGDEVPYVFGIPMIGPTDLFPCNFSKNDVMLSAVVMTYWTNFAKTGDPNKPVPQDTKFIHTKANRFEEVAWSKYNPQDQLYLHIGLKPRVRDHYRATKVAFWKHLVPHLYNLHDMFHYTSTTTKVPPPEATQNSLSTKRPNGKAWPFNTKRPPMSPAYNSESGKEQWNGEEEPGPLVVENPRDYSTELSVTIAVGASLLFLNVLAFAALYYRKDKRRQEQHPQLSPPRATTTNDVNRHAPEEEIMSLQVTQTHHECDSGPPGDPLRLASLPDYTLTLRRSPDDIPLMTPNTITMIPNSLVGMPNLHPYNTFTAGFNSTGLPHSHSTTRV
;
A
#
# COMPACT_ATOMS: atom_id res chain seq x y z
N MET A 1 -3.69 53.35 -46.35
CA MET A 1 -2.90 54.59 -46.11
C MET A 1 -1.79 54.26 -45.13
N TRP A 2 -0.58 54.81 -45.19
CA TRP A 2 0.22 55.37 -46.32
C TRP A 2 1.71 55.41 -45.85
N LEU A 3 2.68 55.81 -46.69
CA LEU A 3 4.11 55.48 -46.50
C LEU A 3 5.04 56.59 -45.90
N ALA A 4 5.74 56.23 -44.82
CA ALA A 4 7.22 56.35 -44.57
C ALA A 4 7.98 57.72 -44.53
N VAL A 5 9.31 57.61 -44.19
CA VAL A 5 10.50 58.42 -44.64
C VAL A 5 11.33 59.27 -43.63
N ARG A 6 12.53 58.74 -43.26
CA ARG A 6 13.88 59.37 -42.95
C ARG A 6 14.07 60.47 -41.85
N LYS A 7 15.31 60.95 -41.50
CA LYS A 7 16.61 60.37 -41.02
C LYS A 7 17.70 61.50 -40.82
N ASN A 8 18.82 61.22 -40.09
CA ASN A 8 20.14 61.93 -40.04
C ASN A 8 20.30 63.15 -39.07
N ARG A 9 21.48 63.57 -38.52
CA ARG A 9 22.88 63.02 -38.37
C ARG A 9 23.77 63.85 -37.37
N LEU A 10 25.05 63.43 -37.19
CA LEU A 10 26.27 64.10 -36.65
C LEU A 10 26.57 64.01 -35.12
N VAL A 11 27.82 64.03 -34.61
CA VAL A 11 29.14 63.40 -34.99
C VAL A 11 30.17 63.56 -33.82
N LEU A 12 31.27 62.77 -33.77
CA LEU A 12 32.26 62.70 -32.67
C LEU A 12 33.56 63.53 -32.87
N HIS A 13 34.23 63.89 -31.76
CA HIS A 13 35.65 63.60 -31.36
C HIS A 13 35.91 64.28 -29.98
N GLN A 14 36.98 64.13 -29.17
CA GLN A 14 38.30 63.43 -29.16
C GLN A 14 38.71 63.25 -27.64
N GLN A 15 39.78 62.59 -27.15
CA GLN A 15 40.93 61.84 -27.71
C GLN A 15 41.35 60.68 -26.76
N ASP A 16 42.59 60.61 -26.24
CA ASP A 16 43.18 59.43 -25.57
C ASP A 16 44.13 59.77 -24.40
N CYS A 17 44.22 58.87 -23.40
CA CYS A 17 45.50 58.39 -22.86
C CYS A 17 45.32 57.01 -22.15
N CYS A 18 46.43 56.29 -21.86
CA CYS A 18 46.48 55.00 -21.13
C CYS A 18 46.07 53.70 -21.85
N ARG A 19 46.28 53.57 -23.18
CA ARG A 19 45.85 52.38 -23.95
C ARG A 19 46.83 51.18 -24.01
N GLY A 20 48.03 51.30 -23.43
CA GLY A 20 49.12 50.31 -23.67
C GLY A 20 49.12 49.04 -22.81
N ARG A 21 48.72 49.11 -21.53
CA ARG A 21 48.93 47.99 -20.56
C ARG A 21 47.67 47.21 -20.19
N ALA A 22 46.49 47.83 -20.34
CA ALA A 22 45.21 47.21 -20.03
C ALA A 22 44.78 46.14 -21.06
N HIS A 23 45.14 46.28 -22.34
CA HIS A 23 44.69 45.36 -23.39
C HIS A 23 45.21 43.93 -23.20
N ASN A 24 46.47 43.73 -22.78
CA ASN A 24 46.97 42.38 -22.51
C ASN A 24 46.30 41.75 -21.29
N VAL A 25 46.20 42.46 -20.17
CA VAL A 25 45.53 41.92 -18.95
C VAL A 25 44.05 41.62 -19.24
N SER A 26 43.37 42.48 -20.02
CA SER A 26 42.01 42.22 -20.48
C SER A 26 41.95 41.00 -21.41
N LEU A 27 42.87 40.82 -22.37
CA LEU A 27 42.92 39.61 -23.20
C LEU A 27 43.13 38.34 -22.36
N TRP A 28 44.03 38.36 -21.38
CA TRP A 28 44.25 37.23 -20.49
C TRP A 28 43.04 36.94 -19.59
N ILE A 29 42.35 37.96 -19.07
CA ILE A 29 41.09 37.79 -18.33
C ILE A 29 39.97 37.27 -19.23
N TRP A 30 39.84 37.78 -20.45
CA TRP A 30 38.85 37.29 -21.41
C TRP A 30 39.13 35.86 -21.86
N ILE A 31 40.39 35.51 -22.16
CA ILE A 31 40.79 34.12 -22.47
C ILE A 31 40.58 33.22 -21.26
N PHE A 32 40.91 33.65 -20.05
CA PHE A 32 40.68 32.87 -18.83
C PHE A 32 39.19 32.69 -18.54
N CYS A 33 38.35 33.73 -18.73
CA CYS A 33 36.90 33.62 -18.69
C CYS A 33 36.35 32.73 -19.80
N TRP A 34 36.94 32.72 -21.01
CA TRP A 34 36.52 31.84 -22.10
C TRP A 34 36.89 30.38 -21.81
N CYS A 35 38.08 30.12 -21.27
CA CYS A 35 38.46 28.81 -20.77
C CYS A 35 37.58 28.36 -19.59
N VAL A 36 37.29 29.22 -18.62
CA VAL A 36 36.42 28.91 -17.46
C VAL A 36 34.95 28.69 -17.88
N THR A 37 34.48 29.36 -18.95
CA THR A 37 33.15 29.10 -19.53
C THR A 37 33.13 27.87 -20.45
N LEU A 38 34.24 27.49 -21.09
CA LEU A 38 34.39 26.22 -21.81
C LEU A 38 34.61 25.02 -20.86
N VAL A 39 35.07 25.25 -19.64
CA VAL A 39 35.18 24.24 -18.56
C VAL A 39 33.86 24.04 -17.82
N ARG A 40 32.83 24.86 -18.08
CA ARG A 40 31.45 24.61 -17.59
C ARG A 40 30.78 23.51 -18.41
N GLY A 41 31.04 22.26 -18.02
CA GLY A 41 30.22 21.09 -18.35
C GLY A 41 30.31 20.61 -19.79
N GLN A 42 31.29 19.74 -20.08
CA GLN A 42 31.09 18.78 -21.16
C GLN A 42 30.02 17.78 -20.70
N SER A 43 28.81 17.86 -21.25
CA SER A 43 27.77 16.83 -21.08
C SER A 43 28.30 15.50 -21.62
N TYR A 44 28.62 14.57 -20.72
CA TYR A 44 29.01 13.23 -21.13
C TYR A 44 27.77 12.50 -21.64
N HIS A 45 27.89 11.95 -22.85
CA HIS A 45 26.83 11.24 -23.55
C HIS A 45 27.21 9.77 -23.66
N PRO A 46 26.84 8.94 -22.66
CA PRO A 46 27.14 7.52 -22.68
C PRO A 46 26.42 6.83 -23.85
N THR A 47 27.02 5.79 -24.42
CA THR A 47 26.45 5.09 -25.58
C THR A 47 26.47 3.59 -25.39
N VAL A 48 25.32 2.95 -25.57
CA VAL A 48 25.10 1.50 -25.44
C VAL A 48 24.64 0.93 -26.78
N ASN A 49 24.98 -0.33 -27.05
CA ASN A 49 24.55 -1.05 -28.25
C ASN A 49 23.63 -2.20 -27.83
N THR A 50 22.31 -2.01 -27.98
CA THR A 50 21.30 -3.05 -27.74
C THR A 50 21.23 -4.02 -28.93
N GLN A 51 20.44 -5.09 -28.82
CA GLN A 51 20.20 -5.98 -29.98
C GLN A 51 19.50 -5.24 -31.15
N TYR A 52 18.74 -4.18 -30.85
CA TYR A 52 17.96 -3.41 -31.82
C TYR A 52 18.73 -2.22 -32.43
N GLY A 53 19.79 -1.73 -31.78
CA GLY A 53 20.63 -0.68 -32.34
C GLY A 53 21.41 0.11 -31.28
N LYS A 54 22.09 1.19 -31.71
CA LYS A 54 22.87 2.04 -30.80
C LYS A 54 21.99 3.13 -30.18
N LEU A 55 22.14 3.31 -28.87
CA LEU A 55 21.54 4.35 -28.07
C LEU A 55 22.60 5.37 -27.60
N ARG A 56 22.15 6.59 -27.35
CA ARG A 56 22.93 7.64 -26.66
C ARG A 56 22.10 8.20 -25.51
N GLY A 57 22.58 8.04 -24.29
CA GLY A 57 22.01 8.61 -23.08
C GLY A 57 22.60 9.98 -22.72
N ALA A 58 22.37 10.40 -21.48
CA ALA A 58 22.97 11.57 -20.86
C ALA A 58 23.42 11.24 -19.43
N ARG A 59 24.62 11.68 -19.05
CA ARG A 59 25.07 11.62 -17.66
C ARG A 59 24.53 12.80 -16.87
N VAL A 60 23.79 12.53 -15.81
CA VAL A 60 23.14 13.54 -14.96
C VAL A 60 23.76 13.51 -13.55
N PRO A 61 24.31 14.63 -13.05
CA PRO A 61 24.72 14.74 -11.66
C PRO A 61 23.51 14.94 -10.75
N LEU A 62 23.51 14.28 -9.59
CA LEU A 62 22.49 14.46 -8.56
C LEU A 62 22.81 15.68 -7.67
N PRO A 63 21.80 16.35 -7.08
CA PRO A 63 22.00 17.55 -6.26
C PRO A 63 22.46 17.22 -4.81
N SER A 64 23.29 16.19 -4.65
CA SER A 64 23.82 15.71 -3.37
C SER A 64 25.30 15.37 -3.51
N GLU A 65 26.14 15.91 -2.63
CA GLU A 65 27.60 15.68 -2.64
C GLU A 65 27.99 14.22 -2.32
N ILE A 66 27.05 13.38 -1.88
CA ILE A 66 27.28 11.98 -1.48
C ILE A 66 26.84 11.00 -2.58
N LEU A 67 25.95 11.41 -3.50
CA LEU A 67 25.39 10.52 -4.53
C LEU A 67 26.15 10.66 -5.85
N GLY A 68 26.65 9.54 -6.38
CA GLY A 68 27.31 9.49 -7.68
C GLY A 68 26.35 9.84 -8.84
N PRO A 69 26.86 10.37 -9.97
CA PRO A 69 26.02 10.67 -11.13
C PRO A 69 25.39 9.40 -11.73
N VAL A 70 24.36 9.59 -12.54
CA VAL A 70 23.57 8.53 -13.18
C VAL A 70 23.60 8.70 -14.69
N ASP A 71 23.85 7.61 -15.42
CA ASP A 71 23.70 7.55 -16.87
C ASP A 71 22.25 7.20 -17.21
N GLN A 72 21.49 8.19 -17.70
CA GLN A 72 20.08 8.08 -18.04
C GLN A 72 19.89 7.74 -19.53
N TYR A 73 18.97 6.81 -19.83
CA TYR A 73 18.49 6.49 -21.16
C TYR A 73 16.95 6.58 -21.17
N LEU A 74 16.42 7.73 -21.57
CA LEU A 74 14.99 8.03 -21.56
C LEU A 74 14.37 7.79 -22.93
N GLY A 75 13.13 7.31 -22.99
CA GLY A 75 12.42 7.10 -24.27
C GLY A 75 13.00 5.96 -25.14
N VAL A 76 13.41 4.85 -24.52
CA VAL A 76 13.91 3.65 -25.23
C VAL A 76 12.73 2.77 -25.67
N PRO A 77 12.55 2.47 -26.96
CA PRO A 77 11.43 1.64 -27.42
C PRO A 77 11.65 0.17 -27.06
N TYR A 78 10.66 -0.45 -26.39
CA TYR A 78 10.71 -1.88 -26.05
C TYR A 78 9.74 -2.74 -26.89
N ALA A 79 8.88 -2.11 -27.68
CA ALA A 79 7.91 -2.73 -28.58
C ALA A 79 7.70 -1.86 -29.84
N ALA A 80 7.02 -2.40 -30.85
CA ALA A 80 6.55 -1.63 -32.00
C ALA A 80 5.30 -0.78 -31.65
N PRO A 81 5.09 0.37 -32.31
CA PRO A 81 3.92 1.23 -32.03
C PRO A 81 2.58 0.48 -32.22
N PRO A 82 1.67 0.44 -31.22
CA PRO A 82 0.42 -0.32 -31.24
C PRO A 82 -0.70 0.42 -32.00
N VAL A 83 -0.37 0.99 -33.16
CA VAL A 83 -1.22 1.90 -33.95
C VAL A 83 -1.98 1.21 -35.07
N GLY A 84 -3.14 1.76 -35.45
CA GLY A 84 -3.97 1.26 -36.56
C GLY A 84 -4.44 -0.18 -36.30
N GLU A 85 -4.13 -1.09 -37.22
CA GLU A 85 -4.47 -2.53 -37.08
C GLU A 85 -3.86 -3.18 -35.83
N LYS A 86 -2.75 -2.63 -35.30
CA LYS A 86 -2.13 -3.10 -34.04
C LYS A 86 -2.85 -2.64 -32.77
N ARG A 87 -3.85 -1.75 -32.89
CA ARG A 87 -4.69 -1.36 -31.75
C ARG A 87 -5.58 -2.55 -31.36
N PHE A 88 -5.69 -2.78 -30.05
CA PHE A 88 -6.37 -3.94 -29.46
C PHE A 88 -5.76 -5.29 -29.87
N LEU A 89 -4.44 -5.33 -30.09
CA LEU A 89 -3.64 -6.55 -30.24
C LEU A 89 -2.46 -6.58 -29.24
N PRO A 90 -1.87 -7.76 -28.97
CA PRO A 90 -0.60 -7.88 -28.25
C PRO A 90 0.50 -7.02 -28.90
N PRO A 91 1.48 -6.53 -28.12
CA PRO A 91 2.62 -5.81 -28.65
C PRO A 91 3.54 -6.73 -29.47
N GLU A 92 4.19 -6.16 -30.49
CA GLU A 92 5.28 -6.81 -31.22
C GLU A 92 6.65 -6.27 -30.77
N GLN A 93 7.73 -7.00 -31.03
CA GLN A 93 9.10 -6.52 -30.81
C GLN A 93 9.38 -5.22 -31.59
N PRO A 94 10.26 -4.33 -31.08
CA PRO A 94 10.57 -3.06 -31.71
C PRO A 94 11.39 -3.26 -32.98
N LEU A 95 11.19 -2.38 -33.97
CA LEU A 95 11.98 -2.40 -35.20
C LEU A 95 13.42 -1.94 -34.93
N SER A 96 14.40 -2.75 -35.34
CA SER A 96 15.82 -2.39 -35.27
C SER A 96 16.14 -1.15 -36.11
N TRP A 97 17.03 -0.28 -35.60
CA TRP A 97 17.40 0.98 -36.25
C TRP A 97 18.89 1.03 -36.61
N SER A 98 19.19 1.69 -37.74
CA SER A 98 20.57 1.98 -38.15
C SER A 98 21.07 3.31 -37.54
N GLY A 99 22.38 3.48 -37.46
CA GLY A 99 22.99 4.67 -36.87
C GLY A 99 22.94 4.67 -35.33
N MET A 100 22.50 5.78 -34.74
CA MET A 100 22.46 5.99 -33.29
C MET A 100 21.21 6.81 -32.93
N LYS A 101 20.33 6.24 -32.10
CA LYS A 101 19.12 6.90 -31.58
C LYS A 101 19.46 7.62 -30.28
N ASN A 102 19.03 8.87 -30.15
CA ASN A 102 19.14 9.59 -28.87
C ASN A 102 18.04 9.11 -27.92
N ALA A 103 18.41 8.84 -26.68
CA ALA A 103 17.55 8.44 -25.57
C ALA A 103 17.83 9.38 -24.39
N THR A 104 17.62 10.69 -24.59
CA THR A 104 18.02 11.78 -23.67
C THR A 104 16.84 12.60 -23.15
N HIS A 105 15.64 12.28 -23.60
CA HIS A 105 14.39 12.95 -23.25
C HIS A 105 13.30 11.87 -23.16
N PHE A 106 12.27 12.08 -22.36
CA PHE A 106 11.11 11.18 -22.35
C PHE A 106 10.43 11.12 -23.72
N ALA A 107 9.85 9.97 -24.04
CA ALA A 107 8.94 9.80 -25.16
C ALA A 107 7.49 10.15 -24.74
N PRO A 108 6.58 10.40 -25.70
CA PRO A 108 5.17 10.66 -25.40
C PRO A 108 4.53 9.57 -24.53
N VAL A 109 3.59 9.98 -23.68
CA VAL A 109 2.84 9.06 -22.81
C VAL A 109 1.67 8.43 -23.57
N CYS A 110 1.14 7.33 -23.05
CA CYS A 110 -0.05 6.70 -23.63
C CYS A 110 -1.30 7.60 -23.45
N PRO A 111 -2.26 7.58 -24.39
CA PRO A 111 -3.37 8.54 -24.39
C PRO A 111 -4.31 8.35 -23.19
N GLN A 112 -4.54 9.43 -22.44
CA GLN A 112 -5.22 9.42 -21.13
C GLN A 112 -5.87 10.79 -20.83
N ASN A 113 -6.92 10.83 -20.01
CA ASN A 113 -7.65 12.06 -19.69
C ASN A 113 -7.91 12.20 -18.18
N ILE A 114 -7.23 13.16 -17.55
CA ILE A 114 -7.39 13.50 -16.11
C ILE A 114 -8.35 14.68 -15.87
N HIS A 115 -8.98 15.23 -16.92
CA HIS A 115 -9.91 16.37 -16.80
C HIS A 115 -11.37 15.94 -16.59
N ASN A 116 -11.68 14.66 -16.80
CA ASN A 116 -12.92 14.03 -16.36
C ASN A 116 -12.78 13.61 -14.88
N ALA A 117 -13.84 13.10 -14.26
CA ALA A 117 -13.81 12.62 -12.87
C ALA A 117 -12.87 11.41 -12.71
N VAL A 118 -11.65 11.66 -12.22
CA VAL A 118 -10.67 10.63 -11.86
C VAL A 118 -11.17 9.89 -10.60
N PRO A 119 -10.99 8.55 -10.49
CA PRO A 119 -11.35 7.80 -9.28
C PRO A 119 -10.45 8.11 -8.07
N GLU A 120 -10.56 9.31 -7.47
CA GLU A 120 -9.66 9.81 -6.41
C GLU A 120 -9.46 8.83 -5.23
N ILE A 121 -10.48 8.03 -4.91
CA ILE A 121 -10.44 7.01 -3.85
C ILE A 121 -9.44 5.87 -4.13
N MET A 122 -9.10 5.62 -5.40
CA MET A 122 -8.12 4.60 -5.83
C MET A 122 -6.70 5.17 -6.02
N MET A 123 -6.57 6.50 -6.04
CA MET A 123 -5.37 7.17 -6.56
C MET A 123 -4.40 7.59 -5.45
N PRO A 124 -3.09 7.62 -5.73
CA PRO A 124 -2.11 8.15 -4.79
C PRO A 124 -2.39 9.62 -4.41
N ILE A 125 -2.29 9.94 -3.13
CA ILE A 125 -2.60 11.27 -2.58
C ILE A 125 -1.73 12.38 -3.24
N TRP A 126 -0.45 12.08 -3.49
CA TRP A 126 0.46 13.02 -4.17
C TRP A 126 0.09 13.27 -5.64
N PHE A 127 -0.62 12.34 -6.31
CA PHE A 127 -1.08 12.49 -7.69
C PHE A 127 -2.30 13.41 -7.73
N THR A 128 -3.31 13.13 -6.90
CA THR A 128 -4.59 13.85 -6.92
C THR A 128 -4.52 15.24 -6.29
N PHE A 129 -3.58 15.50 -5.38
CA PHE A 129 -3.33 16.86 -4.91
C PHE A 129 -2.52 17.72 -5.89
N ASN A 130 -1.66 17.13 -6.74
CA ASN A 130 -0.79 17.88 -7.66
C ASN A 130 -1.19 17.72 -9.13
N LEU A 131 -2.49 17.65 -9.44
CA LEU A 131 -3.01 17.40 -10.79
C LEU A 131 -2.48 18.39 -11.86
N ASP A 132 -2.27 19.66 -11.50
CA ASP A 132 -1.67 20.66 -12.41
C ASP A 132 -0.22 20.30 -12.80
N ILE A 133 0.55 19.72 -11.88
CA ILE A 133 1.92 19.27 -12.13
C ILE A 133 1.90 17.94 -12.89
N VAL A 134 1.04 17.00 -12.49
CA VAL A 134 0.80 15.73 -13.20
C VAL A 134 0.46 16.00 -14.67
N ALA A 135 -0.38 16.99 -14.97
CA ALA A 135 -0.73 17.40 -16.32
C ALA A 135 0.52 17.74 -17.18
N THR A 136 1.58 18.31 -16.59
CA THR A 136 2.82 18.61 -17.32
C THR A 136 3.60 17.35 -17.74
N TYR A 137 3.48 16.24 -17.00
CA TYR A 137 4.08 14.95 -17.37
C TYR A 137 3.30 14.22 -18.46
N ILE A 138 2.00 14.52 -18.64
CA ILE A 138 1.09 13.84 -19.57
C ILE A 138 0.57 14.74 -20.70
N GLN A 139 1.18 15.90 -20.92
CA GLN A 139 0.77 16.86 -21.96
C GLN A 139 1.10 16.39 -23.39
N ASP A 140 2.16 15.59 -23.56
CA ASP A 140 2.58 15.03 -24.85
C ASP A 140 2.15 13.56 -24.90
N GLN A 141 1.06 13.29 -25.63
CA GLN A 141 0.42 11.98 -25.70
C GLN A 141 0.42 11.43 -27.12
N ASN A 142 0.68 10.13 -27.25
CA ASN A 142 0.62 9.43 -28.54
C ASN A 142 0.21 7.95 -28.34
N GLU A 143 -0.39 7.32 -29.36
CA GLU A 143 -0.56 5.86 -29.36
C GLU A 143 0.79 5.14 -29.51
N ASP A 144 1.78 5.77 -30.16
CA ASP A 144 3.20 5.39 -30.08
C ASP A 144 3.78 5.80 -28.70
N CYS A 145 3.55 4.96 -27.68
CA CYS A 145 3.93 5.22 -26.29
C CYS A 145 4.68 4.07 -25.59
N LEU A 146 5.02 2.98 -26.30
CA LEU A 146 5.65 1.78 -25.70
C LEU A 146 7.16 1.95 -25.50
N TYR A 147 7.48 2.82 -24.54
CA TYR A 147 8.83 3.24 -24.16
C TYR A 147 9.13 2.97 -22.69
N LEU A 148 10.41 2.74 -22.40
CA LEU A 148 10.96 2.65 -21.06
C LEU A 148 12.16 3.58 -20.86
N ASN A 149 12.47 3.85 -19.61
CA ASN A 149 13.51 4.76 -19.14
C ASN A 149 14.46 3.98 -18.22
N ILE A 150 15.77 4.03 -18.47
CA ILE A 150 16.79 3.27 -17.73
C ILE A 150 17.72 4.23 -16.99
N TYR A 151 17.92 3.98 -15.71
CA TYR A 151 18.74 4.77 -14.79
C TYR A 151 19.90 3.92 -14.30
N VAL A 152 21.10 4.11 -14.86
CA VAL A 152 22.30 3.31 -14.56
C VAL A 152 23.22 4.07 -13.61
N PRO A 153 23.55 3.54 -12.42
CA PRO A 153 24.46 4.20 -11.48
C PRO A 153 25.89 4.13 -11.99
N THR A 154 26.63 5.23 -11.87
CA THR A 154 28.04 5.31 -12.28
C THR A 154 28.98 5.03 -11.11
N GLU A 155 30.16 4.48 -11.40
CA GLU A 155 31.16 4.10 -10.38
C GLU A 155 32.00 5.30 -9.91
N ASP A 156 31.79 6.48 -10.50
CA ASP A 156 32.52 7.73 -10.23
C ASP A 156 32.09 8.41 -8.91
N GLY A 157 31.21 7.79 -8.12
CA GLY A 157 30.82 8.25 -6.78
C GLY A 157 31.75 7.71 -5.69
N GLU A 158 32.50 8.58 -5.02
CA GLU A 158 33.23 8.19 -3.80
C GLU A 158 32.26 7.88 -2.65
N CYS A 159 31.88 6.61 -2.52
CA CYS A 159 31.31 6.09 -1.28
C CYS A 159 32.38 6.17 -0.17
N VAL A 160 32.40 7.30 0.54
CA VAL A 160 33.33 7.61 1.64
C VAL A 160 33.22 6.54 2.74
N GLY A 161 34.13 5.56 2.73
CA GLY A 161 34.03 4.40 3.61
C GLY A 161 35.26 3.49 3.73
N TYR A 162 36.32 3.63 2.93
CA TYR A 162 37.56 2.87 3.11
C TYR A 162 38.82 3.69 2.79
N ASN A 163 39.75 3.75 3.75
CA ASN A 163 40.96 4.58 3.67
C ASN A 163 41.99 4.03 2.67
N LYS A 164 42.02 4.57 1.44
CA LYS A 164 43.09 4.36 0.44
C LYS A 164 44.41 5.08 0.81
N GLU A 165 44.90 4.96 2.05
CA GLU A 165 46.15 5.63 2.48
C GLU A 165 47.07 4.83 3.42
N LYS A 166 47.25 3.54 3.11
CA LYS A 166 48.47 2.75 3.39
C LYS A 166 48.46 1.49 2.51
N ILE A 167 49.65 0.89 2.29
CA ILE A 167 49.90 -0.24 1.37
C ILE A 167 49.94 0.19 -0.12
N ALA A 168 50.81 1.16 -0.42
CA ALA A 168 51.26 1.50 -1.77
C ALA A 168 52.78 1.75 -1.82
N SER A 169 53.55 1.01 -1.02
CA SER A 169 55.02 1.08 -0.99
C SER A 169 55.60 -0.23 -0.47
N ARG A 170 56.54 -0.81 -1.23
CA ARG A 170 56.93 -2.25 -1.21
C ARG A 170 55.79 -3.12 -1.79
N THR A 171 56.02 -4.10 -2.67
CA THR A 171 57.29 -4.73 -3.11
C THR A 171 57.40 -4.88 -4.64
N HIS A 172 58.50 -4.41 -5.22
CA HIS A 172 59.00 -4.90 -6.52
C HIS A 172 60.19 -5.85 -6.26
N SER A 173 60.01 -7.16 -6.42
CA SER A 173 61.08 -8.14 -6.68
C SER A 173 60.52 -9.51 -7.07
N LYS A 174 61.17 -10.19 -8.01
CA LYS A 174 60.82 -11.54 -8.50
C LYS A 174 61.38 -12.64 -7.60
N LYS A 175 60.70 -13.80 -7.53
CA LYS A 175 61.27 -15.09 -7.96
C LYS A 175 60.23 -16.19 -8.12
N GLN A 176 60.64 -17.28 -8.77
CA GLN A 176 59.86 -18.50 -9.01
C GLN A 176 60.07 -19.52 -7.88
N GLY A 177 59.09 -20.41 -7.70
CA GLY A 177 59.19 -21.64 -6.90
C GLY A 177 57.90 -22.44 -7.04
N GLU A 178 58.01 -23.76 -7.18
CA GLU A 178 56.89 -24.72 -7.14
C GLU A 178 56.79 -25.28 -5.71
N ASP A 179 55.59 -25.45 -5.15
CA ASP A 179 55.06 -26.76 -4.70
C ASP A 179 53.64 -26.66 -4.11
N LEU A 180 53.05 -27.83 -3.80
CA LEU A 180 51.67 -28.03 -3.33
C LEU A 180 51.44 -27.82 -1.82
N SER A 181 50.30 -27.23 -1.45
CA SER A 181 49.57 -27.56 -0.21
C SER A 181 48.13 -27.02 -0.24
N ASP A 182 47.13 -27.88 0.00
CA ASP A 182 45.77 -27.45 0.33
C ASP A 182 45.75 -26.72 1.68
N ASN A 183 44.92 -25.69 1.83
CA ASN A 183 44.45 -25.24 3.14
C ASN A 183 43.16 -24.43 2.99
N ASP A 184 42.10 -24.80 3.70
CA ASP A 184 40.89 -23.97 3.82
C ASP A 184 41.23 -22.65 4.54
N GLY A 185 40.60 -21.56 4.10
CA GLY A 185 40.69 -20.26 4.74
C GLY A 185 39.68 -19.31 4.14
N ASP A 186 38.85 -18.69 4.98
CA ASP A 186 37.84 -17.73 4.56
C ASP A 186 38.52 -16.48 3.97
N GLU A 187 38.47 -16.31 2.65
CA GLU A 187 38.84 -15.04 2.00
C GLU A 187 37.63 -14.11 2.01
N ASP A 188 37.73 -13.02 2.79
CA ASP A 188 36.79 -11.90 2.76
C ASP A 188 36.79 -11.26 1.34
N GLU A 189 35.88 -11.68 0.46
CA GLU A 189 35.70 -11.04 -0.85
C GLU A 189 35.31 -9.56 -0.66
N ASP A 190 36.23 -8.64 -0.97
CA ASP A 190 36.06 -7.19 -0.89
C ASP A 190 34.86 -6.77 -1.77
N ILE A 191 33.69 -6.53 -1.15
CA ILE A 191 32.38 -6.39 -1.81
C ILE A 191 32.31 -5.10 -2.63
N ARG A 192 32.98 -5.13 -3.77
CA ARG A 192 33.03 -4.10 -4.83
C ARG A 192 32.65 -4.78 -6.13
N ASP A 193 31.41 -5.26 -6.19
CA ASP A 193 30.85 -6.03 -7.31
C ASP A 193 30.96 -5.25 -8.63
N THR A 194 32.02 -5.54 -9.39
CA THR A 194 32.22 -5.12 -10.79
C THR A 194 31.43 -6.01 -11.77
N GLY A 195 30.60 -6.91 -11.25
CA GLY A 195 29.67 -7.72 -12.01
C GLY A 195 28.39 -6.98 -12.40
N ALA A 196 27.47 -7.74 -12.97
CA ALA A 196 26.21 -7.21 -13.48
C ALA A 196 25.26 -6.83 -12.32
N LYS A 197 24.79 -5.60 -12.31
CA LYS A 197 24.03 -5.00 -11.20
C LYS A 197 22.57 -5.51 -11.18
N PRO A 198 21.94 -5.70 -10.01
CA PRO A 198 20.52 -6.02 -9.93
C PRO A 198 19.65 -4.96 -10.60
N VAL A 199 18.47 -5.37 -11.07
CA VAL A 199 17.57 -4.55 -11.88
C VAL A 199 16.23 -4.41 -11.19
N MET A 200 15.79 -3.18 -10.94
CA MET A 200 14.49 -2.86 -10.33
C MET A 200 13.57 -2.20 -11.36
N VAL A 201 12.49 -2.89 -11.74
CA VAL A 201 11.56 -2.47 -12.80
C VAL A 201 10.26 -1.97 -12.18
N TYR A 202 10.01 -0.66 -12.28
CA TYR A 202 8.84 -0.01 -11.72
C TYR A 202 7.67 0.02 -12.70
N ILE A 203 6.52 -0.51 -12.25
CA ILE A 203 5.22 -0.39 -12.92
C ILE A 203 4.41 0.66 -12.16
N HIS A 204 4.03 1.73 -12.85
CA HIS A 204 3.31 2.84 -12.23
C HIS A 204 1.86 2.49 -11.90
N GLY A 205 1.34 3.12 -10.84
CA GLY A 205 -0.08 3.14 -10.52
C GLY A 205 -0.88 4.15 -11.36
N GLY A 206 -2.11 4.37 -10.92
CA GLY A 206 -3.21 5.02 -11.63
C GLY A 206 -4.51 4.31 -11.24
N SER A 207 -5.57 4.43 -12.05
CA SER A 207 -6.80 3.64 -11.97
C SER A 207 -6.93 2.65 -13.15
N TYR A 208 -5.77 2.21 -13.69
CA TYR A 208 -5.55 1.69 -15.05
C TYR A 208 -5.82 2.68 -16.19
N MET A 209 -6.52 3.79 -15.95
CA MET A 209 -6.93 4.77 -16.99
C MET A 209 -5.86 5.84 -17.30
N GLU A 210 -4.99 6.15 -16.35
CA GLU A 210 -3.97 7.20 -16.43
C GLU A 210 -2.66 6.79 -15.72
N GLY A 211 -1.62 7.63 -15.87
CA GLY A 211 -0.27 7.43 -15.32
C GLY A 211 0.82 7.39 -16.39
N THR A 212 2.08 7.48 -15.95
CA THR A 212 3.27 7.23 -16.78
C THR A 212 4.48 6.93 -15.87
N GLY A 213 5.38 6.07 -16.32
CA GLY A 213 6.69 5.88 -15.70
C GLY A 213 7.58 7.13 -15.69
N ASN A 214 7.26 8.14 -16.53
CA ASN A 214 7.98 9.41 -16.63
C ASN A 214 7.83 10.30 -15.38
N MET A 215 6.80 10.08 -14.54
CA MET A 215 6.59 10.83 -13.27
C MET A 215 7.62 10.49 -12.18
N ILE A 216 8.34 9.37 -12.34
CA ILE A 216 9.15 8.79 -11.27
C ILE A 216 10.62 8.78 -11.70
N ASP A 217 11.45 9.57 -11.01
CA ASP A 217 12.89 9.61 -11.25
C ASP A 217 13.60 8.46 -10.50
N GLY A 218 14.08 7.47 -11.26
CA GLY A 218 14.85 6.35 -10.71
C GLY A 218 16.27 6.72 -10.24
N SER A 219 16.77 7.93 -10.51
CA SER A 219 18.19 8.28 -10.35
C SER A 219 18.70 8.16 -8.91
N VAL A 220 17.94 8.62 -7.91
CA VAL A 220 18.40 8.56 -6.51
C VAL A 220 18.44 7.12 -6.02
N LEU A 221 17.40 6.33 -6.29
CA LEU A 221 17.34 4.90 -5.95
C LEU A 221 18.45 4.10 -6.64
N ALA A 222 18.74 4.39 -7.91
CA ALA A 222 19.82 3.76 -8.66
C ALA A 222 21.20 4.06 -8.02
N SER A 223 21.49 5.35 -7.80
CA SER A 223 22.77 5.82 -7.24
C SER A 223 22.98 5.35 -5.80
N TYR A 224 21.98 5.50 -4.93
CA TYR A 224 22.01 5.03 -3.55
C TYR A 224 22.12 3.50 -3.45
N GLY A 225 21.33 2.80 -4.27
CA GLY A 225 21.22 1.35 -4.22
C GLY A 225 22.39 0.60 -4.88
N ASN A 226 23.13 1.22 -5.79
CA ASN A 226 24.00 0.55 -6.79
C ASN A 226 23.22 -0.55 -7.54
N VAL A 227 22.03 -0.19 -8.02
CA VAL A 227 21.12 -1.02 -8.83
C VAL A 227 20.71 -0.26 -10.08
N ILE A 228 20.36 -0.94 -11.17
CA ILE A 228 19.74 -0.28 -12.31
C ILE A 228 18.25 -0.15 -12.02
N VAL A 229 17.71 1.07 -12.11
CA VAL A 229 16.26 1.31 -12.01
C VAL A 229 15.70 1.50 -13.42
N ILE A 230 14.52 0.95 -13.67
CA ILE A 230 13.79 1.09 -14.94
C ILE A 230 12.37 1.56 -14.63
N THR A 231 11.86 2.57 -15.35
CA THR A 231 10.43 2.89 -15.38
C THR A 231 9.90 2.68 -16.80
N LEU A 232 8.64 2.27 -16.95
CA LEU A 232 8.05 1.96 -18.25
C LEU A 232 6.66 2.56 -18.42
N ASN A 233 6.27 2.81 -19.67
CA ASN A 233 4.90 3.14 -20.07
C ASN A 233 4.26 1.90 -20.72
N PHE A 234 3.00 1.62 -20.36
CA PHE A 234 2.16 0.58 -20.97
C PHE A 234 0.81 1.18 -21.38
N ARG A 235 0.08 0.56 -22.33
CA ARG A 235 -1.23 1.08 -22.74
C ARG A 235 -2.20 1.12 -21.56
N VAL A 236 -2.83 2.28 -21.37
CA VAL A 236 -3.81 2.56 -20.32
C VAL A 236 -5.25 2.58 -20.86
N GLY A 237 -6.20 2.42 -19.94
CA GLY A 237 -7.65 2.52 -20.15
C GLY A 237 -8.15 1.71 -21.34
N VAL A 238 -8.99 2.32 -22.17
CA VAL A 238 -9.57 1.71 -23.38
C VAL A 238 -8.51 1.05 -24.26
N LEU A 239 -7.37 1.69 -24.47
CA LEU A 239 -6.33 1.20 -25.40
C LEU A 239 -5.55 0.01 -24.84
N GLY A 240 -5.45 -0.09 -23.50
CA GLY A 240 -4.79 -1.20 -22.80
C GLY A 240 -5.69 -2.36 -22.44
N PHE A 241 -6.99 -2.12 -22.24
CA PHE A 241 -7.85 -3.05 -21.49
C PHE A 241 -9.27 -3.22 -22.06
N LEU A 242 -9.57 -2.70 -23.26
CA LEU A 242 -10.83 -3.02 -23.94
C LEU A 242 -10.93 -4.53 -24.23
N SER A 243 -12.03 -5.15 -23.81
CA SER A 243 -12.31 -6.57 -24.07
C SER A 243 -13.77 -6.76 -24.47
N THR A 244 -14.00 -7.61 -25.48
CA THR A 244 -15.34 -8.04 -25.92
C THR A 244 -15.87 -9.25 -25.14
N GLY A 245 -15.05 -9.88 -24.29
CA GLY A 245 -15.36 -11.17 -23.68
C GLY A 245 -15.33 -12.35 -24.66
N ASP A 246 -14.74 -12.15 -25.84
CA ASP A 246 -14.55 -13.16 -26.88
C ASP A 246 -13.22 -12.95 -27.63
N GLN A 247 -13.04 -13.59 -28.78
CA GLN A 247 -11.78 -13.54 -29.54
C GLN A 247 -11.60 -12.26 -30.38
N ALA A 248 -12.59 -11.37 -30.49
CA ALA A 248 -12.47 -10.14 -31.29
C ALA A 248 -11.53 -9.11 -30.63
N ALA A 249 -11.63 -8.96 -29.31
CA ALA A 249 -10.67 -8.26 -28.46
C ALA A 249 -10.61 -8.95 -27.09
N LYS A 250 -9.55 -9.73 -26.84
CA LYS A 250 -9.37 -10.45 -25.56
C LYS A 250 -9.27 -9.51 -24.35
N GLY A 251 -8.57 -8.38 -24.49
CA GLY A 251 -8.15 -7.52 -23.39
C GLY A 251 -6.67 -7.67 -23.06
N ASN A 252 -6.30 -7.31 -21.82
CA ASN A 252 -4.96 -7.49 -21.22
C ASN A 252 -3.75 -6.92 -22.00
N TYR A 253 -3.96 -6.06 -22.99
CA TYR A 253 -2.88 -5.46 -23.79
C TYR A 253 -1.88 -4.66 -22.94
N GLY A 254 -2.34 -3.97 -21.90
CA GLY A 254 -1.48 -3.27 -20.94
C GLY A 254 -0.61 -4.19 -20.08
N LEU A 255 -1.07 -5.41 -19.76
CA LEU A 255 -0.24 -6.44 -19.11
C LEU A 255 0.74 -7.05 -20.10
N LEU A 256 0.30 -7.32 -21.33
CA LEU A 256 1.17 -7.81 -22.41
C LEU A 256 2.28 -6.82 -22.79
N ASP A 257 2.01 -5.52 -22.70
CA ASP A 257 3.00 -4.45 -22.81
C ASP A 257 4.07 -4.55 -21.70
N GLN A 258 3.65 -4.73 -20.44
CA GLN A 258 4.56 -4.94 -19.31
C GLN A 258 5.40 -6.22 -19.49
N ILE A 259 4.79 -7.31 -19.94
CA ILE A 259 5.48 -8.58 -20.27
C ILE A 259 6.49 -8.39 -21.40
N GLN A 260 6.14 -7.66 -22.46
CA GLN A 260 7.05 -7.37 -23.57
C GLN A 260 8.19 -6.42 -23.15
N ALA A 261 7.96 -5.49 -22.23
CA ALA A 261 9.02 -4.71 -21.60
C ALA A 261 9.96 -5.61 -20.78
N LEU A 262 9.43 -6.55 -19.98
CA LEU A 262 10.24 -7.49 -19.20
C LEU A 262 11.06 -8.44 -20.09
N ARG A 263 10.50 -8.92 -21.21
CA ARG A 263 11.25 -9.66 -22.25
C ARG A 263 12.39 -8.83 -22.82
N TRP A 264 12.12 -7.58 -23.23
CA TRP A 264 13.14 -6.66 -23.72
C TRP A 264 14.24 -6.41 -22.68
N ILE A 265 13.88 -6.24 -21.40
CA ILE A 265 14.83 -6.01 -20.30
C ILE A 265 15.72 -7.25 -20.12
N SER A 266 15.15 -8.45 -20.00
CA SER A 266 15.92 -9.69 -19.86
C SER A 266 16.91 -9.91 -21.02
N GLU A 267 16.50 -9.59 -22.25
CA GLU A 267 17.33 -9.71 -23.46
C GLU A 267 18.40 -8.61 -23.62
N ASN A 268 18.23 -7.42 -23.02
CA ASN A 268 19.10 -6.26 -23.29
C ASN A 268 19.85 -5.68 -22.08
N ILE A 269 19.44 -5.94 -20.84
CA ILE A 269 19.93 -5.17 -19.69
C ILE A 269 21.42 -5.42 -19.38
N GLY A 270 21.96 -6.56 -19.81
CA GLY A 270 23.40 -6.84 -19.81
C GLY A 270 24.24 -5.81 -20.60
N TYR A 271 23.70 -5.20 -21.66
CA TYR A 271 24.38 -4.14 -22.41
C TYR A 271 24.50 -2.82 -21.62
N PHE A 272 23.76 -2.67 -20.53
CA PHE A 272 23.81 -1.55 -19.59
C PHE A 272 24.54 -1.92 -18.28
N GLY A 273 25.10 -3.12 -18.19
CA GLY A 273 25.74 -3.64 -16.98
C GLY A 273 24.76 -4.19 -15.94
N GLY A 274 23.53 -4.55 -16.32
CA GLY A 274 22.54 -5.18 -15.44
C GLY A 274 22.44 -6.70 -15.58
N ASP A 275 21.97 -7.36 -14.53
CA ASP A 275 21.84 -8.82 -14.44
C ASP A 275 20.39 -9.26 -14.69
N SER A 276 20.18 -10.00 -15.78
CA SER A 276 18.86 -10.55 -16.13
C SER A 276 18.37 -11.60 -15.12
N ASN A 277 19.26 -12.22 -14.35
CA ASN A 277 18.92 -13.19 -13.30
C ASN A 277 18.61 -12.51 -11.94
N ARG A 278 18.71 -11.18 -11.86
CA ARG A 278 18.38 -10.37 -10.67
C ARG A 278 17.41 -9.24 -10.99
N ILE A 279 16.43 -9.53 -11.85
CA ILE A 279 15.28 -8.64 -12.13
C ILE A 279 14.24 -8.77 -11.01
N THR A 280 13.92 -7.63 -10.39
CA THR A 280 12.87 -7.42 -9.39
C THR A 280 11.83 -6.46 -9.96
N VAL A 281 10.56 -6.84 -9.97
CA VAL A 281 9.47 -5.96 -10.43
C VAL A 281 8.78 -5.35 -9.21
N PHE A 282 8.48 -4.06 -9.25
CA PHE A 282 7.79 -3.37 -8.16
C PHE A 282 6.78 -2.34 -8.65
N GLY A 283 5.80 -2.03 -7.82
CA GLY A 283 4.75 -1.06 -8.14
C GLY A 283 4.00 -0.62 -6.88
N SER A 284 3.22 0.45 -7.00
CA SER A 284 2.36 0.99 -5.95
C SER A 284 0.92 1.11 -6.43
N GLY A 285 -0.06 0.79 -5.56
CA GLY A 285 -1.48 0.86 -5.89
C GLY A 285 -1.85 -0.11 -7.02
N ILE A 286 -2.51 0.37 -8.06
CA ILE A 286 -2.75 -0.40 -9.29
C ILE A 286 -1.46 -0.90 -9.95
N GLY A 287 -0.32 -0.23 -9.76
CA GLY A 287 0.98 -0.73 -10.19
C GLY A 287 1.36 -2.02 -9.46
N ALA A 288 1.03 -2.14 -8.17
CA ALA A 288 1.21 -3.35 -7.37
C ALA A 288 0.20 -4.44 -7.75
N SER A 289 -1.05 -4.09 -8.09
CA SER A 289 -2.01 -5.03 -8.68
C SER A 289 -1.49 -5.61 -10.00
N CYS A 290 -0.86 -4.80 -10.87
CA CYS A 290 -0.15 -5.31 -12.05
C CYS A 290 0.96 -6.30 -11.67
N VAL A 291 1.84 -5.99 -10.71
CA VAL A 291 2.89 -6.93 -10.26
C VAL A 291 2.29 -8.25 -9.76
N SER A 292 1.23 -8.18 -8.96
CA SER A 292 0.53 -9.36 -8.43
C SER A 292 -0.08 -10.22 -9.54
N LEU A 293 -0.72 -9.60 -10.54
CA LEU A 293 -1.26 -10.29 -11.72
C LEU A 293 -0.15 -10.88 -12.60
N LEU A 294 0.99 -10.19 -12.75
CA LEU A 294 2.15 -10.70 -13.48
C LEU A 294 2.75 -11.95 -12.80
N THR A 295 2.76 -12.04 -11.47
CA THR A 295 3.20 -13.26 -10.77
C THR A 295 2.27 -14.46 -10.96
N LEU A 296 1.03 -14.24 -11.40
CA LEU A 296 0.03 -15.28 -11.68
C LEU A 296 -0.08 -15.63 -13.18
N SER A 297 0.72 -14.99 -14.04
CA SER A 297 0.67 -15.19 -15.49
C SER A 297 1.82 -16.06 -15.99
N HIS A 298 1.49 -17.18 -16.64
CA HIS A 298 2.46 -18.08 -17.27
C HIS A 298 3.33 -17.37 -18.35
N HIS A 299 2.84 -16.27 -18.93
CA HIS A 299 3.59 -15.44 -19.88
C HIS A 299 4.78 -14.69 -19.24
N SER A 300 4.83 -14.59 -17.91
CA SER A 300 5.87 -13.93 -17.12
C SER A 300 7.02 -14.84 -16.69
N GLU A 301 6.86 -16.17 -16.81
CA GLU A 301 7.82 -17.14 -16.26
C GLU A 301 9.25 -16.88 -16.74
N GLY A 302 10.20 -16.84 -15.80
CA GLY A 302 11.62 -16.60 -16.07
C GLY A 302 11.99 -15.18 -16.54
N LEU A 303 11.04 -14.24 -16.63
CA LEU A 303 11.32 -12.85 -16.98
C LEU A 303 11.75 -11.99 -15.79
N PHE A 304 11.34 -12.39 -14.58
CA PHE A 304 11.77 -11.79 -13.32
C PHE A 304 11.79 -12.82 -12.18
N HIS A 305 12.39 -12.44 -11.06
CA HIS A 305 12.71 -13.36 -9.97
C HIS A 305 12.09 -12.93 -8.63
N ARG A 306 11.71 -11.65 -8.50
CA ARG A 306 11.20 -11.07 -7.26
C ARG A 306 10.10 -10.03 -7.51
N ALA A 307 9.17 -9.91 -6.58
CA ALA A 307 8.12 -8.90 -6.59
C ALA A 307 8.16 -8.02 -5.33
N ILE A 308 7.95 -6.71 -5.48
CA ILE A 308 7.60 -5.81 -4.37
C ILE A 308 6.22 -5.18 -4.64
N ILE A 309 5.24 -5.54 -3.82
CA ILE A 309 3.82 -5.25 -4.01
C ILE A 309 3.39 -4.21 -2.95
N GLN A 310 3.45 -2.92 -3.29
CA GLN A 310 3.16 -1.82 -2.37
C GLN A 310 1.68 -1.40 -2.46
N SER A 311 0.93 -1.52 -1.36
CA SER A 311 -0.43 -0.98 -1.25
C SER A 311 -1.37 -1.42 -2.39
N GLY A 312 -1.37 -2.72 -2.72
CA GLY A 312 -2.26 -3.30 -3.73
C GLY A 312 -2.17 -4.83 -3.77
N SER A 313 -3.09 -5.47 -4.50
CA SER A 313 -3.14 -6.91 -4.73
C SER A 313 -3.95 -7.20 -6.00
N ALA A 314 -3.84 -8.41 -6.56
CA ALA A 314 -4.77 -8.90 -7.57
C ALA A 314 -6.19 -9.20 -7.02
N LEU A 315 -6.35 -9.28 -5.70
CA LEU A 315 -7.60 -9.66 -5.01
C LEU A 315 -8.54 -8.47 -4.68
N SER A 316 -8.07 -7.22 -4.75
CA SER A 316 -8.90 -6.04 -4.47
C SER A 316 -10.01 -5.86 -5.52
N SER A 317 -11.19 -5.34 -5.14
CA SER A 317 -12.37 -5.18 -6.02
C SER A 317 -12.15 -4.37 -7.31
N TRP A 318 -11.09 -3.55 -7.35
CA TRP A 318 -10.67 -2.74 -8.48
C TRP A 318 -9.54 -3.34 -9.31
N ALA A 319 -8.99 -4.50 -8.93
CA ALA A 319 -7.84 -5.09 -9.61
C ALA A 319 -8.21 -5.74 -10.96
N VAL A 320 -9.40 -6.34 -11.05
CA VAL A 320 -9.91 -7.07 -12.22
C VAL A 320 -11.30 -6.56 -12.62
N ASN A 321 -11.55 -6.49 -13.92
CA ASN A 321 -12.84 -6.14 -14.52
C ASN A 321 -13.64 -7.40 -14.86
N TYR A 322 -14.64 -7.73 -14.04
CA TYR A 322 -15.55 -8.86 -14.26
C TYR A 322 -16.71 -8.54 -15.23
N GLN A 323 -16.79 -7.33 -15.81
CA GLN A 323 -17.87 -6.92 -16.72
C GLN A 323 -17.38 -6.22 -18.02
N PRO A 324 -16.34 -6.71 -18.72
CA PRO A 324 -15.76 -6.00 -19.87
C PRO A 324 -16.76 -5.77 -21.01
N VAL A 325 -17.58 -6.78 -21.33
CA VAL A 325 -18.59 -6.74 -22.41
C VAL A 325 -19.55 -5.56 -22.26
N LYS A 326 -19.90 -5.21 -21.02
CA LYS A 326 -20.80 -4.11 -20.66
C LYS A 326 -20.17 -2.75 -20.99
N TYR A 327 -18.95 -2.51 -20.51
CA TYR A 327 -18.26 -1.23 -20.70
C TYR A 327 -17.79 -1.03 -22.15
N THR A 328 -17.32 -2.08 -22.81
CA THR A 328 -16.98 -2.07 -24.24
C THR A 328 -18.19 -1.74 -25.13
N ARG A 329 -19.38 -2.30 -24.84
CA ARG A 329 -20.61 -1.96 -25.57
C ARG A 329 -21.07 -0.52 -25.30
N LEU A 330 -20.99 -0.04 -24.06
CA LEU A 330 -21.34 1.34 -23.72
C LEU A 330 -20.42 2.36 -24.41
N LEU A 331 -19.12 2.06 -24.50
CA LEU A 331 -18.17 2.84 -25.29
C LEU A 331 -18.52 2.81 -26.78
N ALA A 332 -18.78 1.62 -27.34
CA ALA A 332 -19.16 1.46 -28.74
C ALA A 332 -20.45 2.22 -29.09
N GLU A 333 -21.42 2.29 -28.17
CA GLU A 333 -22.59 3.15 -28.31
C GLU A 333 -22.22 4.64 -28.37
N LYS A 334 -21.45 5.14 -27.39
CA LYS A 334 -21.05 6.56 -27.34
C LYS A 334 -20.28 7.03 -28.58
N VAL A 335 -19.46 6.17 -29.19
CA VAL A 335 -18.71 6.52 -30.41
C VAL A 335 -19.39 6.08 -31.73
N GLY A 336 -20.60 5.51 -31.68
CA GLY A 336 -21.34 5.11 -32.88
C GLY A 336 -20.80 3.86 -33.61
N CYS A 337 -20.14 2.96 -32.87
CA CYS A 337 -19.68 1.63 -33.29
C CYS A 337 -20.55 0.48 -32.75
N ASN A 338 -21.77 0.77 -32.25
CA ASN A 338 -22.69 -0.25 -31.70
C ASN A 338 -23.29 -1.13 -32.82
N VAL A 339 -22.59 -2.22 -33.12
CA VAL A 339 -23.01 -3.29 -34.03
C VAL A 339 -23.03 -4.63 -33.27
N LEU A 340 -23.80 -5.61 -33.75
CA LEU A 340 -24.03 -6.87 -33.06
C LEU A 340 -22.85 -7.85 -33.15
N ASP A 341 -22.08 -7.78 -34.24
CA ASP A 341 -20.88 -8.59 -34.43
C ASP A 341 -19.68 -7.91 -33.76
N THR A 342 -18.90 -8.68 -32.99
CA THR A 342 -17.81 -8.15 -32.18
C THR A 342 -16.55 -7.84 -32.99
N LEU A 343 -16.34 -8.51 -34.14
CA LEU A 343 -15.24 -8.18 -35.05
C LEU A 343 -15.52 -6.86 -35.77
N ASP A 344 -16.72 -6.69 -36.34
CA ASP A 344 -17.14 -5.43 -36.97
C ASP A 344 -17.10 -4.26 -35.96
N MET A 345 -17.46 -4.51 -34.69
CA MET A 345 -17.38 -3.51 -33.62
C MET A 345 -15.93 -3.09 -33.32
N VAL A 346 -15.02 -4.05 -33.13
CA VAL A 346 -13.60 -3.76 -32.87
C VAL A 346 -12.95 -3.08 -34.08
N ASP A 347 -13.29 -3.50 -35.29
CA ASP A 347 -12.82 -2.86 -36.52
C ASP A 347 -13.38 -1.46 -36.74
N CYS A 348 -14.57 -1.14 -36.21
CA CYS A 348 -15.05 0.24 -36.13
C CYS A 348 -14.25 1.05 -35.10
N LEU A 349 -13.97 0.48 -33.93
CA LEU A 349 -13.20 1.11 -32.85
C LEU A 349 -11.73 1.37 -33.24
N ARG A 350 -11.10 0.49 -34.04
CA ARG A 350 -9.75 0.71 -34.63
C ARG A 350 -9.72 1.96 -35.53
N LYS A 351 -10.82 2.29 -36.19
CA LYS A 351 -10.93 3.44 -37.12
C LYS A 351 -11.21 4.78 -36.42
N LYS A 352 -11.47 4.78 -35.11
CA LYS A 352 -11.60 5.99 -34.29
C LYS A 352 -10.23 6.59 -33.93
N SER A 353 -10.19 7.87 -33.55
CA SER A 353 -8.98 8.43 -32.92
C SER A 353 -8.86 7.98 -31.47
N ALA A 354 -7.65 7.77 -30.95
CA ALA A 354 -7.46 7.50 -29.52
C ALA A 354 -8.12 8.55 -28.62
N ARG A 355 -8.02 9.84 -28.98
CA ARG A 355 -8.68 10.93 -28.27
C ARG A 355 -10.21 10.73 -28.18
N GLU A 356 -10.86 10.44 -29.30
CA GLU A 356 -12.31 10.20 -29.35
C GLU A 356 -12.75 8.99 -28.49
N LEU A 357 -11.88 7.99 -28.31
CA LEU A 357 -12.11 6.84 -27.43
C LEU A 357 -11.89 7.16 -25.94
N VAL A 358 -10.82 7.90 -25.63
CA VAL A 358 -10.36 8.18 -24.26
C VAL A 358 -11.11 9.34 -23.59
N GLU A 359 -11.65 10.29 -24.36
CA GLU A 359 -12.48 11.38 -23.81
C GLU A 359 -13.89 10.92 -23.40
N GLN A 360 -14.26 9.66 -23.64
CA GLN A 360 -15.58 9.12 -23.27
C GLN A 360 -15.70 8.85 -21.78
N ASP A 361 -16.65 9.52 -21.15
CA ASP A 361 -17.07 9.28 -19.77
C ASP A 361 -17.73 7.88 -19.63
N ILE A 362 -16.99 6.87 -19.16
CA ILE A 362 -17.48 5.50 -18.95
C ILE A 362 -17.34 5.17 -17.45
N GLN A 363 -18.38 5.52 -16.68
CA GLN A 363 -18.39 5.29 -15.24
C GLN A 363 -18.61 3.80 -14.88
N PRO A 364 -17.71 3.19 -14.08
CA PRO A 364 -17.91 1.84 -13.54
C PRO A 364 -18.92 1.82 -12.39
N ALA A 365 -19.19 0.63 -11.86
CA ALA A 365 -19.71 0.52 -10.50
C ALA A 365 -18.70 1.10 -9.50
N ARG A 366 -19.18 1.70 -8.40
CA ARG A 366 -18.31 2.27 -7.35
C ARG A 366 -17.36 1.19 -6.81
N TYR A 367 -16.10 1.55 -6.58
CA TYR A 367 -15.00 0.66 -6.16
C TYR A 367 -14.60 -0.46 -7.16
N HIS A 368 -15.05 -0.38 -8.43
CA HIS A 368 -14.67 -1.29 -9.52
C HIS A 368 -14.10 -0.49 -10.71
N VAL A 369 -13.45 -1.16 -11.67
CA VAL A 369 -12.85 -0.53 -12.86
C VAL A 369 -13.62 -0.85 -14.15
N ALA A 370 -13.68 0.12 -15.08
CA ALA A 370 -14.38 -0.03 -16.36
C ALA A 370 -13.51 -0.66 -17.47
N PHE A 371 -12.22 -0.30 -17.48
CA PHE A 371 -11.20 -0.84 -18.38
C PHE A 371 -9.94 -1.11 -17.55
N GLY A 372 -9.74 -2.38 -17.21
CA GLY A 372 -8.60 -2.93 -16.48
C GLY A 372 -8.44 -4.41 -16.85
N PRO A 373 -7.51 -5.15 -16.21
CA PRO A 373 -7.28 -6.57 -16.45
C PRO A 373 -8.56 -7.41 -16.41
N VAL A 374 -8.59 -8.46 -17.23
CA VAL A 374 -9.72 -9.39 -17.36
C VAL A 374 -9.23 -10.82 -17.26
N ILE A 375 -10.07 -11.73 -16.76
CA ILE A 375 -9.84 -13.18 -16.89
C ILE A 375 -10.14 -13.54 -18.35
N ASP A 376 -9.09 -13.80 -19.13
CA ASP A 376 -9.16 -14.07 -20.57
C ASP A 376 -8.89 -15.55 -20.94
N GLY A 377 -8.53 -16.37 -19.95
CA GLY A 377 -8.16 -17.77 -20.15
C GLY A 377 -6.77 -17.95 -20.79
N ASP A 378 -5.92 -16.91 -20.78
CA ASP A 378 -4.64 -16.88 -21.48
C ASP A 378 -3.58 -16.11 -20.66
N VAL A 379 -3.66 -14.78 -20.62
CA VAL A 379 -2.78 -13.94 -19.78
C VAL A 379 -3.14 -14.10 -18.31
N ILE A 380 -4.43 -14.14 -18.00
CA ILE A 380 -4.99 -14.44 -16.67
C ILE A 380 -5.91 -15.65 -16.83
N PRO A 381 -5.44 -16.87 -16.53
CA PRO A 381 -6.15 -18.12 -16.89
C PRO A 381 -7.48 -18.35 -16.16
N ASP A 382 -7.57 -17.94 -14.88
CA ASP A 382 -8.73 -18.10 -14.00
C ASP A 382 -8.75 -16.92 -12.99
N ASP A 383 -9.66 -16.95 -12.02
CA ASP A 383 -9.71 -15.93 -10.96
C ASP A 383 -8.39 -15.86 -10.14
N PRO A 384 -7.86 -14.65 -9.84
CA PRO A 384 -6.63 -14.52 -9.06
C PRO A 384 -6.63 -15.21 -7.70
N GLU A 385 -7.77 -15.35 -7.00
CA GLU A 385 -7.83 -16.10 -5.74
C GLU A 385 -7.55 -17.60 -6.00
N ILE A 386 -8.20 -18.15 -7.04
CA ILE A 386 -8.04 -19.55 -7.46
C ILE A 386 -6.59 -19.84 -7.89
N LEU A 387 -5.97 -18.93 -8.65
CA LEU A 387 -4.58 -19.07 -9.08
C LEU A 387 -3.58 -19.00 -7.90
N MET A 388 -3.85 -18.16 -6.89
CA MET A 388 -3.04 -18.11 -5.66
C MET A 388 -3.24 -19.35 -4.78
N GLU A 389 -4.45 -19.92 -4.70
CA GLU A 389 -4.68 -21.19 -3.98
C GLU A 389 -3.96 -22.37 -4.64
N GLN A 390 -3.95 -22.42 -5.98
CA GLN A 390 -3.26 -23.45 -6.77
C GLN A 390 -1.72 -23.36 -6.66
N GLY A 391 -1.18 -22.15 -6.47
CA GLY A 391 0.25 -21.93 -6.22
C GLY A 391 1.07 -21.54 -7.45
N GLU A 392 0.46 -20.99 -8.49
CA GLU A 392 1.16 -20.60 -9.73
C GLU A 392 2.26 -19.55 -9.46
N PHE A 393 2.05 -18.66 -8.49
CA PHE A 393 2.97 -17.59 -8.11
C PHE A 393 4.13 -17.97 -7.15
N LEU A 394 4.36 -19.25 -6.85
CA LEU A 394 5.30 -19.64 -5.79
C LEU A 394 6.79 -19.56 -6.14
N ASN A 395 7.12 -19.25 -7.39
CA ASN A 395 8.49 -19.22 -7.91
C ASN A 395 9.28 -17.93 -7.58
N TYR A 396 8.67 -16.96 -6.89
CA TYR A 396 9.25 -15.63 -6.66
C TYR A 396 9.59 -15.38 -5.19
N ASP A 397 10.60 -14.56 -4.90
CA ASP A 397 10.67 -13.88 -3.60
C ASP A 397 9.64 -12.73 -3.60
N ILE A 398 8.80 -12.59 -2.56
CA ILE A 398 7.81 -11.50 -2.48
C ILE A 398 7.99 -10.65 -1.21
N MET A 399 8.08 -9.34 -1.41
CA MET A 399 7.88 -8.33 -0.37
C MET A 399 6.54 -7.64 -0.63
N LEU A 400 5.72 -7.43 0.40
CA LEU A 400 4.44 -6.72 0.26
C LEU A 400 4.06 -5.97 1.53
N GLY A 401 3.13 -5.03 1.43
CA GLY A 401 2.68 -4.27 2.59
C GLY A 401 1.77 -3.11 2.23
N VAL A 402 1.33 -2.40 3.26
CA VAL A 402 0.27 -1.37 3.17
C VAL A 402 0.58 -0.18 4.09
N ASN A 403 -0.06 0.95 3.83
CA ASN A 403 0.03 2.16 4.63
C ASN A 403 -1.06 2.17 5.73
N GLN A 404 -0.83 2.89 6.83
CA GLN A 404 -1.70 2.85 8.02
C GLN A 404 -3.16 3.29 7.78
N GLY A 405 -3.40 4.18 6.81
CA GLY A 405 -4.68 4.84 6.56
C GLY A 405 -4.89 5.14 5.08
N GLU A 406 -4.67 4.14 4.22
CA GLU A 406 -4.87 4.17 2.75
C GLU A 406 -6.15 4.93 2.36
N GLY A 407 -7.27 4.58 3.01
CA GLY A 407 -8.62 5.07 2.74
C GLY A 407 -8.92 6.52 3.13
N LEU A 408 -7.93 7.41 3.15
CA LEU A 408 -8.10 8.84 3.49
C LEU A 408 -9.21 9.52 2.67
N ARG A 409 -9.24 9.27 1.35
CA ARG A 409 -10.23 9.85 0.42
C ARG A 409 -11.66 9.31 0.61
N PHE A 410 -11.86 8.21 1.34
CA PHE A 410 -13.21 7.67 1.60
C PHE A 410 -14.02 8.57 2.53
N VAL A 411 -13.37 9.26 3.49
CA VAL A 411 -14.05 10.09 4.50
C VAL A 411 -14.06 11.58 4.20
N GLU A 412 -13.25 12.05 3.26
CA GLU A 412 -12.98 13.48 3.07
C GLU A 412 -14.23 14.34 2.84
N ASN A 413 -15.22 13.82 2.11
CA ASN A 413 -16.49 14.49 1.83
C ASN A 413 -17.52 14.42 2.99
N VAL A 414 -17.22 13.71 4.08
CA VAL A 414 -18.08 13.58 5.28
C VAL A 414 -17.41 14.04 6.57
N VAL A 415 -16.20 14.60 6.49
CA VAL A 415 -15.50 15.20 7.62
C VAL A 415 -15.97 16.64 7.86
N ASP A 416 -16.32 16.95 9.11
CA ASP A 416 -16.75 18.29 9.53
C ASP A 416 -15.57 19.22 9.88
N SER A 417 -15.87 20.49 10.16
CA SER A 417 -14.87 21.52 10.47
C SER A 417 -14.18 21.38 11.84
N GLU A 418 -14.61 20.43 12.67
CA GLU A 418 -13.95 20.05 13.92
C GLU A 418 -13.19 18.70 13.76
N ASP A 419 -12.89 18.33 12.51
CA ASP A 419 -12.29 17.06 12.08
C ASP A 419 -13.13 15.82 12.47
N GLY A 420 -14.42 15.98 12.78
CA GLY A 420 -15.32 14.88 13.14
C GLY A 420 -15.99 14.20 11.94
N VAL A 421 -16.69 13.09 12.19
CA VAL A 421 -17.74 12.56 11.30
C VAL A 421 -18.99 12.30 12.15
N SER A 422 -20.19 12.63 11.67
CA SER A 422 -21.44 12.43 12.42
C SER A 422 -21.86 10.96 12.48
N GLY A 423 -22.79 10.62 13.39
CA GLY A 423 -23.35 9.27 13.45
C GLY A 423 -24.18 8.91 12.20
N ASN A 424 -24.87 9.88 11.61
CA ASN A 424 -25.67 9.68 10.40
C ASN A 424 -24.77 9.44 9.18
N ASP A 425 -23.67 10.19 9.09
CA ASP A 425 -22.73 10.08 7.96
C ASP A 425 -21.88 8.81 8.06
N PHE A 426 -21.58 8.35 9.29
CA PHE A 426 -21.04 7.01 9.53
C PHE A 426 -21.99 5.92 9.02
N ASP A 427 -23.25 5.93 9.47
CA ASP A 427 -24.25 4.95 9.07
C ASP A 427 -24.50 4.96 7.56
N PHE A 428 -24.56 6.14 6.95
CA PHE A 428 -24.69 6.31 5.49
C PHE A 428 -23.47 5.76 4.74
N SER A 429 -22.25 6.10 5.17
CA SER A 429 -21.01 5.65 4.52
C SER A 429 -20.83 4.13 4.58
N VAL A 430 -21.19 3.50 5.71
CA VAL A 430 -21.20 2.03 5.82
C VAL A 430 -22.29 1.42 4.94
N SER A 431 -23.45 2.07 4.81
CA SER A 431 -24.55 1.59 3.97
C SER A 431 -24.18 1.62 2.48
N ASP A 432 -23.73 2.78 1.97
CA ASP A 432 -23.27 2.97 0.59
C ASP A 432 -22.13 2.01 0.21
N PHE A 433 -21.17 1.82 1.13
CA PHE A 433 -20.06 0.88 0.94
C PHE A 433 -20.56 -0.55 0.74
N VAL A 434 -21.46 -1.03 1.60
CA VAL A 434 -22.04 -2.37 1.51
C VAL A 434 -22.86 -2.53 0.23
N ASP A 435 -23.70 -1.56 -0.09
CA ASP A 435 -24.59 -1.61 -1.25
C ASP A 435 -23.81 -1.52 -2.57
N SER A 436 -22.67 -0.82 -2.59
CA SER A 436 -21.78 -0.67 -3.76
C SER A 436 -20.95 -1.93 -4.08
N LEU A 437 -20.42 -2.60 -3.06
CA LEU A 437 -19.57 -3.79 -3.25
C LEU A 437 -20.38 -5.07 -3.34
N TYR A 438 -21.35 -5.24 -2.44
CA TYR A 438 -22.10 -6.49 -2.34
C TYR A 438 -23.43 -6.44 -3.09
N GLY A 439 -24.00 -5.27 -3.37
CA GLY A 439 -25.34 -5.13 -4.00
C GLY A 439 -26.50 -5.49 -3.07
N TYR A 440 -27.73 -5.16 -3.49
CA TYR A 440 -28.93 -5.13 -2.64
C TYR A 440 -29.96 -6.26 -2.91
N PRO A 441 -29.79 -7.47 -2.34
CA PRO A 441 -30.87 -8.45 -2.11
C PRO A 441 -31.42 -8.34 -0.68
N GLU A 442 -32.51 -9.04 -0.40
CA GLU A 442 -33.11 -9.12 0.93
C GLU A 442 -32.12 -9.73 1.97
N GLY A 443 -32.25 -9.34 3.24
CA GLY A 443 -31.47 -9.93 4.35
C GLY A 443 -30.06 -9.38 4.58
N LYS A 444 -29.50 -8.53 3.70
CA LYS A 444 -28.16 -7.92 3.94
C LYS A 444 -28.07 -6.90 5.06
N ASP A 445 -29.19 -6.57 5.70
CA ASP A 445 -29.19 -5.80 6.95
C ASP A 445 -28.31 -6.48 8.02
N THR A 446 -28.28 -7.82 8.07
CA THR A 446 -27.37 -8.56 8.97
C THR A 446 -25.90 -8.25 8.69
N LEU A 447 -25.49 -8.19 7.42
CA LEU A 447 -24.11 -7.86 7.05
C LEU A 447 -23.81 -6.39 7.39
N ARG A 448 -24.70 -5.47 7.02
CA ARG A 448 -24.54 -4.02 7.23
C ARG A 448 -24.42 -3.66 8.71
N GLU A 449 -25.33 -4.16 9.54
CA GLU A 449 -25.31 -3.92 10.99
C GLU A 449 -24.14 -4.64 11.69
N THR A 450 -23.67 -5.79 11.18
CA THR A 450 -22.44 -6.41 11.69
C THR A 450 -21.21 -5.57 11.37
N ILE A 451 -21.11 -4.99 10.16
CA ILE A 451 -20.00 -4.10 9.80
C ILE A 451 -20.02 -2.84 10.69
N LYS A 452 -21.18 -2.19 10.86
CA LYS A 452 -21.33 -1.06 11.81
C LYS A 452 -20.88 -1.44 13.23
N PHE A 453 -21.32 -2.59 13.72
CA PHE A 453 -20.94 -3.09 15.05
C PHE A 453 -19.42 -3.31 15.16
N MET A 454 -18.79 -3.89 14.13
CA MET A 454 -17.35 -4.17 14.11
C MET A 454 -16.48 -2.92 13.93
N TYR A 455 -17.00 -1.83 13.37
CA TYR A 455 -16.30 -0.55 13.20
C TYR A 455 -16.78 0.57 14.13
N THR A 456 -17.56 0.23 15.17
CA THR A 456 -17.85 1.13 16.29
C THR A 456 -16.84 0.91 17.43
N ASP A 457 -16.18 1.97 17.91
CA ASP A 457 -15.45 1.90 19.18
C ASP A 457 -16.45 1.92 20.33
N TRP A 458 -16.83 0.75 20.85
CA TRP A 458 -17.79 0.63 21.96
C TRP A 458 -17.28 1.18 23.30
N ALA A 459 -15.99 1.55 23.41
CA ALA A 459 -15.44 2.24 24.57
C ALA A 459 -15.45 3.79 24.44
N ASP A 460 -15.73 4.33 23.24
CA ASP A 460 -15.74 5.77 22.95
C ASP A 460 -16.75 6.15 21.83
N ARG A 461 -17.90 5.47 21.82
CA ARG A 461 -18.89 5.41 20.72
C ARG A 461 -19.29 6.76 20.13
N ASP A 462 -19.45 7.76 21.00
CA ASP A 462 -20.05 9.04 20.61
C ASP A 462 -19.01 10.03 20.04
N ASN A 463 -17.71 9.72 20.12
CA ASN A 463 -16.61 10.56 19.66
C ASN A 463 -16.54 10.68 18.11
N PRO A 464 -16.69 11.90 17.53
CA PRO A 464 -16.62 12.12 16.08
C PRO A 464 -15.26 11.79 15.44
N GLU A 465 -14.13 12.08 16.11
CA GLU A 465 -12.79 11.73 15.60
C GLU A 465 -12.61 10.22 15.52
N THR A 466 -13.13 9.48 16.51
CA THR A 466 -13.02 8.02 16.57
C THR A 466 -13.87 7.39 15.46
N ARG A 467 -15.08 7.91 15.17
CA ARG A 467 -15.87 7.50 14.00
C ARG A 467 -15.16 7.79 12.68
N ARG A 468 -14.50 8.95 12.52
CA ARG A 468 -13.68 9.25 11.33
C ARG A 468 -12.59 8.20 11.13
N LYS A 469 -11.82 7.90 12.19
CA LYS A 469 -10.76 6.89 12.18
C LYS A 469 -11.28 5.50 11.82
N THR A 470 -12.44 5.09 12.34
CA THR A 470 -12.96 3.75 12.05
C THR A 470 -13.56 3.62 10.64
N LEU A 471 -14.01 4.71 10.01
CA LEU A 471 -14.38 4.72 8.58
C LEU A 471 -13.15 4.63 7.66
N VAL A 472 -12.09 5.41 7.94
CA VAL A 472 -10.80 5.26 7.21
C VAL A 472 -10.29 3.83 7.37
N ALA A 473 -10.34 3.28 8.59
CA ALA A 473 -9.96 1.90 8.87
C ALA A 473 -10.82 0.89 8.11
N LEU A 474 -12.15 1.01 8.09
CA LEU A 474 -13.06 0.12 7.36
C LEU A 474 -12.68 -0.01 5.89
N PHE A 475 -12.46 1.14 5.23
CA PHE A 475 -12.13 1.17 3.81
C PHE A 475 -10.69 0.70 3.54
N THR A 476 -9.74 1.06 4.42
CA THR A 476 -8.35 0.58 4.40
C THR A 476 -8.29 -0.95 4.55
N ASP A 477 -9.04 -1.49 5.50
CA ASP A 477 -9.05 -2.91 5.86
C ASP A 477 -9.57 -3.79 4.72
N HIS A 478 -10.65 -3.38 4.05
CA HIS A 478 -11.26 -4.16 2.97
C HIS A 478 -10.52 -4.02 1.63
N GLN A 479 -10.12 -2.81 1.23
CA GLN A 479 -9.54 -2.61 -0.10
C GLN A 479 -8.05 -2.98 -0.20
N TRP A 480 -7.31 -2.92 0.92
CA TRP A 480 -5.85 -3.10 0.93
C TRP A 480 -5.37 -4.13 1.96
N VAL A 481 -5.74 -4.02 3.24
CA VAL A 481 -5.11 -4.84 4.30
C VAL A 481 -5.46 -6.32 4.13
N GLU A 482 -6.74 -6.66 4.03
CA GLU A 482 -7.15 -8.06 3.90
C GLU A 482 -6.66 -8.69 2.58
N PRO A 483 -6.82 -8.06 1.39
CA PRO A 483 -6.23 -8.56 0.14
C PRO A 483 -4.72 -8.81 0.23
N SER A 484 -3.98 -7.90 0.87
CA SER A 484 -2.52 -8.05 1.04
C SER A 484 -2.16 -9.17 2.01
N VAL A 485 -2.90 -9.34 3.11
CA VAL A 485 -2.66 -10.43 4.08
C VAL A 485 -3.10 -11.78 3.52
N VAL A 486 -4.17 -11.87 2.72
CA VAL A 486 -4.53 -13.09 1.98
C VAL A 486 -3.44 -13.46 0.97
N THR A 487 -2.93 -12.48 0.21
CA THR A 487 -1.80 -12.67 -0.73
C THR A 487 -0.56 -13.20 0.02
N ALA A 488 -0.23 -12.63 1.18
CA ALA A 488 0.89 -13.04 2.01
C ALA A 488 0.72 -14.45 2.61
N ASP A 489 -0.48 -14.76 3.13
CA ASP A 489 -0.82 -16.07 3.68
C ASP A 489 -0.72 -17.17 2.61
N LEU A 490 -1.24 -16.93 1.40
CA LEU A 490 -1.23 -17.91 0.31
C LEU A 490 0.19 -18.16 -0.22
N HIS A 491 0.99 -17.11 -0.40
CA HIS A 491 2.38 -17.25 -0.86
C HIS A 491 3.26 -17.95 0.18
N ALA A 492 3.17 -17.53 1.44
CA ALA A 492 4.00 -18.08 2.52
C ALA A 492 3.58 -19.51 2.95
N ARG A 493 2.32 -19.93 2.70
CA ARG A 493 1.79 -21.28 3.02
C ARG A 493 2.66 -22.40 2.47
N TYR A 494 3.25 -22.21 1.30
CA TYR A 494 4.06 -23.21 0.61
C TYR A 494 5.58 -23.03 0.83
N GLY A 495 5.98 -22.06 1.68
CA GLY A 495 7.37 -21.84 2.08
C GLY A 495 8.14 -20.79 1.26
N SER A 496 7.52 -20.19 0.25
CA SER A 496 8.16 -19.18 -0.60
C SER A 496 8.53 -17.91 0.20
N PRO A 497 9.72 -17.31 -0.01
CA PRO A 497 10.19 -16.20 0.82
C PRO A 497 9.27 -14.99 0.76
N THR A 498 8.66 -14.67 1.91
CA THR A 498 7.65 -13.62 2.04
C THR A 498 8.05 -12.63 3.12
N TYR A 499 7.90 -11.33 2.87
CA TYR A 499 8.22 -10.26 3.82
C TYR A 499 7.10 -9.21 3.85
N PHE A 500 6.40 -9.09 4.98
CA PHE A 500 5.30 -8.13 5.15
C PHE A 500 5.76 -6.84 5.83
N TYR A 501 5.26 -5.68 5.41
CA TYR A 501 5.40 -4.40 6.12
C TYR A 501 4.07 -3.68 6.35
N ALA A 502 4.07 -2.78 7.34
CA ALA A 502 3.05 -1.74 7.47
C ALA A 502 3.73 -0.38 7.66
N PHE A 503 3.32 0.63 6.88
CA PHE A 503 3.94 1.94 6.81
C PHE A 503 3.19 2.97 7.67
N TYR A 504 3.85 3.46 8.72
CA TYR A 504 3.30 4.32 9.79
C TYR A 504 4.02 5.68 9.83
N HIS A 505 4.31 6.26 8.65
CA HIS A 505 4.97 7.56 8.53
C HIS A 505 4.59 8.23 7.21
N HIS A 506 4.56 9.56 7.19
CA HIS A 506 4.46 10.35 5.96
C HIS A 506 5.07 11.73 6.18
N CYS A 507 5.29 12.46 5.09
CA CYS A 507 5.84 13.80 5.13
C CYS A 507 4.77 14.85 5.45
N GLN A 508 5.19 16.02 5.92
CA GLN A 508 4.27 17.14 6.17
C GLN A 508 3.98 17.89 4.86
N SER A 509 2.70 17.95 4.49
CA SER A 509 2.17 18.71 3.35
C SER A 509 1.00 19.59 3.83
N LEU A 510 0.89 20.80 3.28
CA LEU A 510 -0.24 21.69 3.55
C LEU A 510 -1.55 21.24 2.88
N MET A 511 -1.47 20.31 1.92
CA MET A 511 -2.64 19.80 1.19
C MET A 511 -3.32 18.62 1.91
N LYS A 512 -2.62 17.99 2.86
CA LYS A 512 -3.08 16.80 3.58
C LYS A 512 -3.59 17.18 4.97
N PRO A 513 -4.77 16.70 5.44
CA PRO A 513 -5.30 17.06 6.75
C PRO A 513 -4.35 16.69 7.90
N ALA A 514 -4.20 17.58 8.89
CA ALA A 514 -3.19 17.46 9.97
C ALA A 514 -3.45 16.29 10.95
N TRP A 515 -4.61 15.65 10.87
CA TRP A 515 -4.99 14.46 11.62
C TRP A 515 -4.76 13.14 10.87
N SER A 516 -4.42 13.20 9.58
CA SER A 516 -4.29 12.01 8.74
C SER A 516 -3.06 11.19 9.14
N ASP A 517 -3.23 9.87 9.06
CA ASP A 517 -2.15 8.88 9.13
C ASP A 517 -1.55 8.66 7.71
N ALA A 518 -0.56 7.77 7.56
CA ALA A 518 0.05 7.47 6.26
C ALA A 518 -1.01 6.92 5.27
N ALA A 519 -1.20 7.60 4.14
CA ALA A 519 -2.30 7.39 3.19
C ALA A 519 -1.79 6.82 1.85
N HIS A 520 -2.70 6.64 0.88
CA HIS A 520 -2.35 5.90 -0.33
C HIS A 520 -1.20 6.54 -1.14
N GLY A 521 -0.14 5.77 -1.36
CA GLY A 521 1.08 6.17 -2.08
C GLY A 521 2.04 7.08 -1.30
N ASP A 522 1.85 7.31 0.01
CA ASP A 522 2.77 8.11 0.84
C ASP A 522 4.18 7.48 1.00
N GLU A 523 4.33 6.18 0.72
CA GLU A 523 5.60 5.46 0.81
C GLU A 523 6.49 5.66 -0.44
N VAL A 524 5.88 5.94 -1.60
CA VAL A 524 6.55 6.19 -2.89
C VAL A 524 7.72 7.19 -2.80
N PRO A 525 7.59 8.41 -2.24
CA PRO A 525 8.72 9.34 -2.15
C PRO A 525 9.88 8.83 -1.29
N TYR A 526 9.64 7.93 -0.32
CA TYR A 526 10.69 7.32 0.49
C TYR A 526 11.42 6.21 -0.26
N VAL A 527 10.70 5.42 -1.06
CA VAL A 527 11.26 4.39 -1.95
C VAL A 527 12.12 5.00 -3.07
N PHE A 528 11.73 6.15 -3.62
CA PHE A 528 12.49 6.83 -4.69
C PHE A 528 13.50 7.88 -4.22
N GLY A 529 13.78 7.95 -2.91
CA GLY A 529 14.87 8.78 -2.40
C GLY A 529 14.60 10.29 -2.38
N ILE A 530 13.37 10.73 -2.65
CA ILE A 530 13.00 12.16 -2.81
C ILE A 530 13.45 13.04 -1.62
N PRO A 531 13.33 12.61 -0.34
CA PRO A 531 13.87 13.35 0.80
C PRO A 531 15.36 13.73 0.70
N MET A 532 16.19 13.00 -0.05
CA MET A 532 17.62 13.28 -0.23
C MET A 532 17.91 14.44 -1.18
N ILE A 533 16.99 14.75 -2.09
CA ILE A 533 17.10 15.89 -3.02
C ILE A 533 16.25 17.09 -2.59
N GLY A 534 15.28 16.86 -1.68
CA GLY A 534 14.39 17.88 -1.12
C GLY A 534 13.00 17.86 -1.74
N PRO A 535 12.18 18.90 -1.49
CA PRO A 535 10.87 19.05 -2.11
C PRO A 535 11.00 19.18 -3.63
N THR A 536 10.11 18.54 -4.38
CA THR A 536 10.01 18.66 -5.84
C THR A 536 8.62 19.13 -6.24
N ASP A 537 8.42 19.54 -7.50
CA ASP A 537 7.11 20.02 -7.97
C ASP A 537 6.01 18.95 -7.82
N LEU A 538 6.35 17.66 -8.05
CA LEU A 538 5.41 16.54 -7.90
C LEU A 538 5.27 16.08 -6.43
N PHE A 539 6.31 16.27 -5.61
CA PHE A 539 6.31 15.95 -4.18
C PHE A 539 6.66 17.20 -3.35
N PRO A 540 5.74 18.19 -3.23
CA PRO A 540 5.99 19.46 -2.52
C PRO A 540 5.94 19.32 -0.98
N CYS A 541 6.44 18.20 -0.47
CA CYS A 541 6.45 17.86 0.95
C CYS A 541 7.65 18.50 1.66
N ASN A 542 7.45 19.00 2.88
CA ASN A 542 8.54 19.55 3.68
C ASN A 542 9.30 18.43 4.41
N PHE A 543 10.25 17.81 3.72
CA PHE A 543 11.02 16.67 4.23
C PHE A 543 11.98 17.08 5.36
N SER A 544 11.84 16.45 6.52
CA SER A 544 12.72 16.64 7.68
C SER A 544 13.93 15.71 7.62
N LYS A 545 14.92 15.95 8.49
CA LYS A 545 16.06 15.01 8.67
C LYS A 545 15.67 13.60 9.13
N ASN A 546 14.45 13.40 9.64
CA ASN A 546 13.95 12.05 9.91
C ASN A 546 13.45 11.36 8.63
N ASP A 547 12.96 12.12 7.65
CA ASP A 547 12.48 11.61 6.37
C ASP A 547 13.65 11.17 5.48
N VAL A 548 14.76 11.92 5.51
CA VAL A 548 16.03 11.52 4.87
C VAL A 548 16.54 10.19 5.44
N MET A 549 16.54 10.04 6.76
CA MET A 549 16.92 8.80 7.44
C MET A 549 15.98 7.64 7.09
N LEU A 550 14.65 7.86 7.10
CA LEU A 550 13.68 6.82 6.76
C LEU A 550 13.77 6.39 5.29
N SER A 551 13.98 7.34 4.37
CA SER A 551 14.16 7.02 2.95
C SER A 551 15.43 6.21 2.69
N ALA A 552 16.55 6.54 3.36
CA ALA A 552 17.77 5.73 3.33
C ALA A 552 17.53 4.28 3.82
N VAL A 553 16.79 4.13 4.93
CA VAL A 553 16.39 2.82 5.47
C VAL A 553 15.54 2.03 4.47
N VAL A 554 14.52 2.66 3.89
CA VAL A 554 13.59 2.05 2.92
C VAL A 554 14.34 1.61 1.67
N MET A 555 15.15 2.49 1.06
CA MET A 555 15.98 2.15 -0.10
C MET A 555 17.01 1.06 0.22
N THR A 556 17.53 1.00 1.44
CA THR A 556 18.40 -0.11 1.89
C THR A 556 17.63 -1.43 1.86
N TYR A 557 16.47 -1.54 2.51
CA TYR A 557 15.66 -2.76 2.52
C TYR A 557 15.19 -3.18 1.10
N TRP A 558 14.68 -2.25 0.30
CA TRP A 558 14.20 -2.50 -1.07
C TRP A 558 15.34 -2.98 -1.99
N THR A 559 16.50 -2.32 -1.95
CA THR A 559 17.62 -2.71 -2.83
C THR A 559 18.35 -3.95 -2.33
N ASN A 560 18.40 -4.20 -1.03
CA ASN A 560 18.86 -5.48 -0.45
C ASN A 560 18.01 -6.66 -0.92
N PHE A 561 16.69 -6.51 -0.85
CA PHE A 561 15.75 -7.50 -1.36
C PHE A 561 15.96 -7.74 -2.87
N ALA A 562 16.11 -6.67 -3.67
CA ALA A 562 16.44 -6.82 -5.09
C ALA A 562 17.78 -7.54 -5.34
N LYS A 563 18.81 -7.28 -4.51
CA LYS A 563 20.14 -7.92 -4.57
C LYS A 563 20.10 -9.42 -4.23
N THR A 564 19.32 -9.83 -3.22
CA THR A 564 19.50 -11.16 -2.58
C THR A 564 18.23 -11.96 -2.28
N GLY A 565 17.04 -11.35 -2.31
CA GLY A 565 15.80 -11.96 -1.79
C GLY A 565 15.61 -11.80 -0.27
N ASP A 566 16.58 -11.19 0.43
CA ASP A 566 16.53 -10.90 1.86
C ASP A 566 16.71 -9.39 2.07
N PRO A 567 15.71 -8.64 2.58
CA PRO A 567 15.83 -7.19 2.78
C PRO A 567 16.94 -6.84 3.79
N ASN A 568 17.41 -7.80 4.57
CA ASN A 568 18.51 -7.61 5.53
C ASN A 568 19.91 -7.71 4.90
N LYS A 569 20.05 -8.03 3.60
CA LYS A 569 21.35 -8.36 2.98
C LYS A 569 21.54 -7.79 1.55
N PRO A 570 22.76 -7.36 1.17
CA PRO A 570 24.01 -7.46 1.92
C PRO A 570 24.30 -6.25 2.82
N VAL A 571 23.57 -5.13 2.68
CA VAL A 571 23.91 -3.87 3.36
C VAL A 571 23.20 -3.78 4.72
N PRO A 572 23.93 -3.74 5.86
CA PRO A 572 23.32 -3.53 7.18
C PRO A 572 22.82 -2.08 7.35
N GLN A 573 21.86 -1.91 8.26
CA GLN A 573 21.15 -0.65 8.55
C GLN A 573 21.98 0.35 9.38
N ASP A 574 23.26 0.56 9.06
CA ASP A 574 24.18 1.42 9.85
C ASP A 574 23.88 2.93 9.68
N THR A 575 24.12 3.72 10.73
CA THR A 575 24.22 5.18 10.63
C THR A 575 25.40 5.63 9.77
N LYS A 576 25.13 5.91 8.49
CA LYS A 576 26.04 6.57 7.53
C LYS A 576 25.67 8.05 7.35
N PHE A 577 26.62 8.92 6.98
CA PHE A 577 26.40 10.38 6.85
C PHE A 577 25.14 10.78 6.07
N ILE A 578 24.83 10.04 5.00
CA ILE A 578 23.67 10.24 4.12
C ILE A 578 22.31 10.22 4.82
N HIS A 579 22.18 9.58 6.00
CA HIS A 579 20.95 9.57 6.78
C HIS A 579 20.65 10.93 7.45
N THR A 580 21.67 11.78 7.66
CA THR A 580 21.62 13.07 8.40
C THR A 580 21.17 13.00 9.88
N LYS A 581 20.78 11.81 10.35
CA LYS A 581 20.37 11.40 11.71
C LYS A 581 20.84 9.97 11.96
N ALA A 582 20.90 9.55 13.22
CA ALA A 582 21.10 8.15 13.57
C ALA A 582 19.98 7.29 12.98
N ASN A 583 20.38 6.17 12.35
CA ASN A 583 19.46 5.17 11.82
C ASN A 583 18.78 4.47 13.01
N ARG A 584 17.44 4.42 13.00
CA ARG A 584 16.65 3.81 14.08
C ARG A 584 16.44 2.30 13.91
N PHE A 585 16.93 1.74 12.80
CA PHE A 585 16.74 0.36 12.38
C PHE A 585 18.02 -0.49 12.52
N GLU A 586 19.09 0.04 13.12
CA GLU A 586 20.38 -0.68 13.33
C GLU A 586 20.21 -2.05 14.00
N GLU A 587 19.31 -2.15 15.00
CA GLU A 587 18.99 -3.40 15.71
C GLU A 587 17.70 -4.09 15.19
N VAL A 588 17.13 -3.63 14.07
CA VAL A 588 15.83 -4.08 13.55
C VAL A 588 15.99 -4.96 12.31
N ALA A 589 16.21 -6.25 12.54
CA ALA A 589 16.09 -7.26 11.49
C ALA A 589 14.63 -7.45 11.07
N TRP A 590 14.37 -7.46 9.77
CA TRP A 590 13.05 -7.74 9.19
C TRP A 590 12.88 -9.27 9.05
N SER A 591 12.13 -9.87 9.97
CA SER A 591 11.77 -11.29 9.93
C SER A 591 10.94 -11.65 8.69
N LYS A 592 11.08 -12.90 8.21
CA LYS A 592 10.16 -13.46 7.21
C LYS A 592 8.75 -13.56 7.77
N TYR A 593 7.76 -13.28 6.92
CA TYR A 593 6.36 -13.56 7.17
C TYR A 593 6.08 -15.06 7.02
N ASN A 594 5.18 -15.60 7.83
CA ASN A 594 4.57 -16.91 7.65
C ASN A 594 3.13 -16.90 8.22
N PRO A 595 2.24 -17.82 7.82
CA PRO A 595 0.84 -17.79 8.25
C PRO A 595 0.59 -18.16 9.73
N GLN A 596 1.61 -18.59 10.48
CA GLN A 596 1.49 -18.98 11.89
C GLN A 596 1.89 -17.86 12.86
N ASP A 597 2.95 -17.12 12.56
CA ASP A 597 3.47 -16.01 13.36
C ASP A 597 3.04 -14.63 12.82
N GLN A 598 2.68 -14.56 11.54
CA GLN A 598 2.28 -13.35 10.80
C GLN A 598 3.18 -12.11 11.05
N LEU A 599 4.50 -12.32 11.09
CA LEU A 599 5.48 -11.28 11.40
C LEU A 599 5.60 -10.23 10.30
N TYR A 600 5.54 -8.95 10.68
CA TYR A 600 5.72 -7.80 9.79
C TYR A 600 6.65 -6.74 10.39
N LEU A 601 7.26 -5.94 9.52
CA LEU A 601 8.01 -4.74 9.91
C LEU A 601 7.07 -3.52 9.99
N HIS A 602 6.96 -2.92 11.18
CA HIS A 602 6.35 -1.59 11.32
C HIS A 602 7.38 -0.53 10.89
N ILE A 603 7.24 -0.01 9.68
CA ILE A 603 8.13 1.02 9.12
C ILE A 603 7.68 2.41 9.60
N GLY A 604 8.56 3.15 10.26
CA GLY A 604 8.30 4.51 10.74
C GLY A 604 9.29 4.92 11.83
N LEU A 605 9.04 6.06 12.50
CA LEU A 605 10.01 6.65 13.46
C LEU A 605 10.20 5.89 14.78
N LYS A 606 9.46 4.80 15.00
CA LYS A 606 9.59 3.86 16.13
C LYS A 606 9.60 2.42 15.59
N PRO A 607 10.63 2.03 14.82
CA PRO A 607 10.62 0.78 14.09
C PRO A 607 10.71 -0.42 15.03
N ARG A 608 10.10 -1.52 14.61
CA ARG A 608 9.98 -2.78 15.37
C ARG A 608 9.34 -3.86 14.50
N VAL A 609 9.71 -5.11 14.72
CA VAL A 609 8.89 -6.24 14.25
C VAL A 609 7.63 -6.34 15.13
N ARG A 610 6.51 -6.70 14.51
CA ARG A 610 5.23 -7.01 15.14
C ARG A 610 4.60 -8.20 14.44
N ASP A 611 3.53 -8.72 15.01
CA ASP A 611 2.80 -9.91 14.59
C ASP A 611 1.32 -9.58 14.33
N HIS A 612 0.63 -10.43 13.56
CA HIS A 612 -0.83 -10.42 13.41
C HIS A 612 -1.44 -9.04 13.04
N TYR A 613 -0.90 -8.39 11.99
CA TYR A 613 -1.32 -7.04 11.59
C TYR A 613 -2.84 -6.94 11.39
N ARG A 614 -3.50 -6.22 12.30
CA ARG A 614 -4.96 -5.97 12.31
C ARG A 614 -5.80 -7.25 12.21
N ALA A 615 -5.28 -8.39 12.68
CA ALA A 615 -5.80 -9.73 12.38
C ALA A 615 -7.29 -9.94 12.69
N THR A 616 -7.86 -9.29 13.71
CA THR A 616 -9.32 -9.38 13.99
C THR A 616 -10.18 -8.73 12.91
N LYS A 617 -9.68 -7.71 12.20
CA LYS A 617 -10.36 -7.07 11.05
C LYS A 617 -10.15 -7.89 9.77
N VAL A 618 -8.94 -8.42 9.57
CA VAL A 618 -8.63 -9.37 8.49
C VAL A 618 -9.53 -10.61 8.59
N ALA A 619 -9.56 -11.29 9.74
CA ALA A 619 -10.40 -12.48 9.95
C ALA A 619 -11.91 -12.19 9.87
N PHE A 620 -12.34 -10.96 10.20
CA PHE A 620 -13.72 -10.53 10.01
C PHE A 620 -14.10 -10.51 8.52
N TRP A 621 -13.30 -9.84 7.68
CA TRP A 621 -13.52 -9.79 6.23
C TRP A 621 -13.29 -11.16 5.57
N LYS A 622 -12.18 -11.84 5.88
CA LYS A 622 -11.77 -13.12 5.28
C LYS A 622 -12.65 -14.32 5.60
N HIS A 623 -13.35 -14.32 6.74
CA HIS A 623 -14.09 -15.49 7.23
C HIS A 623 -15.55 -15.22 7.61
N LEU A 624 -15.84 -14.14 8.35
CA LEU A 624 -17.22 -13.90 8.80
C LEU A 624 -18.08 -13.31 7.68
N VAL A 625 -17.56 -12.35 6.92
CA VAL A 625 -18.36 -11.65 5.89
C VAL A 625 -18.80 -12.57 4.73
N PRO A 626 -17.96 -13.43 4.13
CA PRO A 626 -18.39 -14.44 3.16
C PRO A 626 -19.46 -15.38 3.72
N HIS A 627 -19.36 -15.78 5.00
CA HIS A 627 -20.40 -16.59 5.63
C HIS A 627 -21.72 -15.83 5.76
N LEU A 628 -21.70 -14.59 6.27
CA LEU A 628 -22.88 -13.73 6.40
C LEU A 628 -23.54 -13.41 5.06
N TYR A 629 -22.75 -13.22 4.00
CA TYR A 629 -23.23 -13.03 2.63
C TYR A 629 -23.99 -14.27 2.15
N ASN A 630 -23.40 -15.46 2.32
CA ASN A 630 -23.96 -16.74 1.87
C ASN A 630 -25.13 -17.26 2.73
N LEU A 631 -25.43 -16.66 3.90
CA LEU A 631 -26.58 -17.05 4.72
C LEU A 631 -27.92 -16.99 3.96
N HIS A 632 -28.09 -16.01 3.07
CA HIS A 632 -29.37 -15.77 2.40
C HIS A 632 -29.79 -16.94 1.48
N ASP A 633 -28.85 -17.49 0.72
CA ASP A 633 -29.12 -18.58 -0.24
C ASP A 633 -29.54 -19.88 0.45
N MET A 634 -29.03 -20.16 1.66
CA MET A 634 -29.44 -21.34 2.44
C MET A 634 -30.92 -21.31 2.86
N PHE A 635 -31.49 -20.13 3.13
CA PHE A 635 -32.88 -20.01 3.56
C PHE A 635 -33.87 -20.16 2.39
N HIS A 636 -33.47 -19.82 1.16
CA HIS A 636 -34.27 -20.07 -0.05
C HIS A 636 -34.43 -21.55 -0.35
N TYR A 637 -33.35 -22.34 -0.27
CA TYR A 637 -33.42 -23.81 -0.47
C TYR A 637 -34.34 -24.50 0.56
N THR A 638 -34.38 -24.00 1.79
CA THR A 638 -35.18 -24.58 2.88
C THR A 638 -36.68 -24.30 2.75
N SER A 639 -37.09 -23.32 1.94
CA SER A 639 -38.48 -22.82 1.86
C SER A 639 -39.40 -23.58 0.89
N THR A 640 -39.06 -24.81 0.50
CA THR A 640 -39.82 -25.63 -0.48
C THR A 640 -40.55 -26.84 0.12
N THR A 641 -40.71 -26.93 1.44
CA THR A 641 -41.54 -27.96 2.10
C THR A 641 -42.66 -27.36 2.97
N THR A 642 -43.82 -28.04 2.97
CA THR A 642 -44.99 -27.80 3.84
C THR A 642 -45.56 -26.37 3.92
N LYS A 643 -46.20 -25.90 2.84
CA LYS A 643 -47.37 -25.00 2.98
C LYS A 643 -48.63 -25.82 3.23
N VAL A 644 -49.12 -25.83 4.48
CA VAL A 644 -50.43 -26.41 4.84
C VAL A 644 -51.54 -25.44 4.39
N PRO A 645 -52.66 -25.91 3.80
CA PRO A 645 -53.75 -25.02 3.38
C PRO A 645 -54.47 -24.37 4.57
N PRO A 646 -54.90 -23.09 4.46
CA PRO A 646 -55.79 -22.48 5.44
C PRO A 646 -57.20 -23.07 5.37
N PRO A 647 -57.95 -23.11 6.49
CA PRO A 647 -59.34 -23.57 6.49
C PRO A 647 -60.28 -22.60 5.74
N GLU A 648 -61.33 -23.14 5.14
CA GLU A 648 -62.24 -22.42 4.25
C GLU A 648 -63.11 -21.37 4.98
N ALA A 649 -63.30 -20.21 4.34
CA ALA A 649 -64.38 -19.27 4.65
C ALA A 649 -65.39 -19.27 3.49
N THR A 650 -66.57 -19.86 3.70
CA THR A 650 -67.58 -20.01 2.65
C THR A 650 -68.37 -18.72 2.39
N GLN A 651 -68.45 -18.25 1.14
CA GLN A 651 -69.71 -17.85 0.48
C GLN A 651 -69.56 -17.30 -0.95
N ASN A 652 -70.46 -17.74 -1.84
CA ASN A 652 -71.00 -17.03 -3.04
C ASN A 652 -70.02 -16.62 -4.18
N SER A 653 -70.35 -16.73 -5.47
CA SER A 653 -71.44 -17.42 -6.18
C SER A 653 -71.14 -17.46 -7.71
N LEU A 654 -72.10 -17.93 -8.54
CA LEU A 654 -72.17 -17.75 -10.01
C LEU A 654 -71.22 -18.57 -10.92
N SER A 655 -71.67 -19.80 -11.18
CA SER A 655 -72.02 -20.29 -12.55
C SER A 655 -70.96 -20.33 -13.67
N THR A 656 -70.61 -21.57 -14.06
CA THR A 656 -70.88 -22.05 -15.43
C THR A 656 -71.26 -23.54 -15.43
N LYS A 657 -71.90 -24.03 -16.49
CA LYS A 657 -72.54 -25.36 -16.53
C LYS A 657 -71.92 -26.31 -17.56
N ARG A 658 -71.56 -27.52 -17.09
CA ARG A 658 -71.87 -28.83 -17.73
C ARG A 658 -71.16 -29.21 -19.06
N PRO A 659 -71.26 -30.48 -19.53
CA PRO A 659 -71.36 -31.76 -18.78
C PRO A 659 -70.53 -32.94 -19.39
N ASN A 660 -70.65 -34.11 -18.74
CA ASN A 660 -70.41 -35.48 -19.25
C ASN A 660 -68.93 -35.93 -19.43
N GLY A 661 -68.55 -37.13 -18.97
CA GLY A 661 -69.32 -38.08 -18.15
C GLY A 661 -68.75 -39.51 -18.06
N LYS A 662 -69.54 -40.39 -17.43
CA LYS A 662 -69.28 -41.81 -17.08
C LYS A 662 -68.39 -42.02 -15.84
N ALA A 663 -68.66 -43.12 -15.12
CA ALA A 663 -68.05 -43.53 -13.85
C ALA A 663 -68.36 -45.04 -13.59
N TRP A 664 -67.78 -45.61 -12.50
CA TRP A 664 -67.99 -46.97 -11.95
C TRP A 664 -67.35 -48.16 -12.75
N PRO A 665 -67.12 -49.35 -12.14
CA PRO A 665 -66.48 -49.59 -10.81
C PRO A 665 -65.68 -50.91 -10.64
N PHE A 666 -64.80 -50.99 -9.63
CA PHE A 666 -64.36 -52.23 -8.91
C PHE A 666 -63.86 -51.78 -7.49
N ASN A 667 -64.13 -52.37 -6.31
CA ASN A 667 -64.48 -53.72 -5.80
C ASN A 667 -63.28 -54.70 -5.83
N THR A 668 -62.83 -55.42 -4.77
CA THR A 668 -63.45 -55.87 -3.49
C THR A 668 -62.46 -56.10 -2.30
N LYS A 669 -62.92 -55.85 -1.06
CA LYS A 669 -62.79 -56.60 0.24
C LYS A 669 -61.45 -57.20 0.81
N ARG A 670 -61.26 -56.92 2.12
CA ARG A 670 -60.62 -57.63 3.29
C ARG A 670 -60.85 -59.18 3.35
N PRO A 671 -60.19 -60.03 4.20
CA PRO A 671 -59.97 -59.87 5.67
C PRO A 671 -58.65 -60.51 6.31
N PRO A 672 -58.58 -61.17 7.52
CA PRO A 672 -57.71 -60.67 8.63
C PRO A 672 -56.92 -61.75 9.47
N MET A 673 -56.53 -61.43 10.72
CA MET A 673 -56.62 -62.20 12.01
C MET A 673 -55.36 -62.21 12.94
N SER A 674 -55.53 -62.67 14.20
CA SER A 674 -54.63 -62.50 15.40
C SER A 674 -54.57 -63.84 16.21
N PRO A 675 -54.29 -64.00 17.54
CA PRO A 675 -53.82 -63.13 18.66
C PRO A 675 -52.83 -63.81 19.67
N ALA A 676 -52.86 -63.40 20.97
CA ALA A 676 -52.32 -64.00 22.23
C ALA A 676 -50.87 -63.63 22.65
N TYR A 677 -50.52 -63.33 23.92
CA TYR A 677 -51.24 -63.06 25.22
C TYR A 677 -50.24 -62.31 26.18
N ASN A 678 -50.44 -61.94 27.47
CA ASN A 678 -51.42 -62.28 28.55
C ASN A 678 -51.58 -61.15 29.62
N SER A 679 -52.30 -61.45 30.73
CA SER A 679 -52.33 -60.86 32.10
C SER A 679 -50.98 -60.40 32.70
N GLU A 680 -50.82 -59.55 33.73
CA GLU A 680 -51.66 -58.74 34.69
C GLU A 680 -50.68 -57.85 35.56
N SER A 681 -50.98 -57.02 36.59
CA SER A 681 -52.08 -56.17 37.15
C SER A 681 -51.44 -55.30 38.29
N GLY A 682 -52.05 -54.33 39.03
CA GLY A 682 -53.38 -53.70 39.11
C GLY A 682 -53.53 -52.82 40.39
N LYS A 683 -54.61 -52.00 40.52
CA LYS A 683 -54.98 -51.09 41.67
C LYS A 683 -54.06 -49.87 41.92
N GLU A 684 -54.45 -48.71 42.49
CA GLU A 684 -55.71 -47.99 42.86
C GLU A 684 -55.31 -46.49 43.00
N GLN A 685 -55.92 -45.47 42.38
CA GLN A 685 -57.20 -44.72 42.58
C GLN A 685 -57.29 -43.76 43.81
N TRP A 686 -57.74 -42.51 43.55
CA TRP A 686 -58.27 -41.42 44.42
C TRP A 686 -57.42 -40.17 44.82
N ASN A 687 -58.09 -39.03 44.61
CA ASN A 687 -57.92 -37.60 44.93
C ASN A 687 -57.26 -37.17 46.26
N GLY A 688 -56.79 -35.90 46.34
CA GLY A 688 -56.65 -35.16 47.61
C GLY A 688 -55.85 -33.84 47.53
N GLU A 689 -56.41 -32.74 48.07
CA GLU A 689 -55.97 -31.33 48.00
C GLU A 689 -54.77 -30.90 48.90
N GLU A 690 -54.40 -29.61 48.80
CA GLU A 690 -53.63 -28.74 49.73
C GLU A 690 -52.08 -28.66 49.73
N GLU A 691 -51.61 -27.47 50.11
CA GLU A 691 -50.24 -26.89 50.18
C GLU A 691 -49.86 -26.60 51.66
N PRO A 692 -48.69 -26.02 52.05
CA PRO A 692 -47.37 -25.92 51.38
C PRO A 692 -46.13 -26.17 52.31
N GLY A 693 -45.16 -27.00 51.86
CA GLY A 693 -43.75 -27.01 52.32
C GLY A 693 -43.45 -27.30 53.82
N PRO A 694 -42.19 -27.13 54.29
CA PRO A 694 -40.92 -27.00 53.58
C PRO A 694 -39.98 -28.23 53.79
N LEU A 695 -38.90 -28.35 53.00
CA LEU A 695 -37.84 -29.36 53.22
C LEU A 695 -36.49 -28.71 53.57
N VAL A 696 -35.79 -29.31 54.54
CA VAL A 696 -34.47 -28.88 55.05
C VAL A 696 -33.36 -29.80 54.53
N VAL A 697 -32.16 -29.25 54.36
CA VAL A 697 -30.99 -29.86 53.71
C VAL A 697 -30.07 -30.57 54.70
N GLU A 698 -29.56 -31.74 54.30
CA GLU A 698 -28.24 -32.26 54.66
C GLU A 698 -27.62 -32.92 53.41
N ASN A 699 -26.32 -32.78 53.09
CA ASN A 699 -25.29 -31.91 53.68
C ASN A 699 -24.17 -31.64 52.62
N PRO A 700 -23.85 -30.39 52.24
CA PRO A 700 -22.78 -30.07 51.28
C PRO A 700 -21.48 -29.66 51.98
N ARG A 701 -20.34 -30.32 51.69
CA ARG A 701 -19.04 -29.95 52.33
C ARG A 701 -17.80 -29.85 51.45
N ASP A 702 -17.65 -30.64 50.38
CA ASP A 702 -16.34 -30.78 49.72
C ASP A 702 -15.99 -29.67 48.71
N TYR A 703 -16.93 -28.78 48.35
CA TYR A 703 -16.68 -27.65 47.45
C TYR A 703 -16.17 -26.36 48.14
N SER A 704 -16.13 -26.31 49.47
CA SER A 704 -15.85 -25.05 50.18
C SER A 704 -14.35 -24.76 50.35
N THR A 705 -13.50 -25.78 50.42
CA THR A 705 -12.08 -25.63 50.77
C THR A 705 -11.24 -25.04 49.63
N GLU A 706 -11.34 -25.61 48.43
CA GLU A 706 -10.53 -25.21 47.26
C GLU A 706 -10.82 -23.77 46.82
N LEU A 707 -12.10 -23.38 46.84
CA LEU A 707 -12.52 -22.01 46.54
C LEU A 707 -11.99 -21.03 47.60
N SER A 708 -12.09 -21.36 48.89
CA SER A 708 -11.55 -20.52 49.97
C SER A 708 -10.02 -20.37 49.90
N VAL A 709 -9.29 -21.44 49.57
CA VAL A 709 -7.82 -21.38 49.37
C VAL A 709 -7.48 -20.47 48.18
N THR A 710 -8.18 -20.62 47.06
CA THR A 710 -7.96 -19.80 45.85
C THR A 710 -8.21 -18.31 46.14
N ILE A 711 -9.30 -17.99 46.85
CA ILE A 711 -9.61 -16.61 47.27
C ILE A 711 -8.55 -16.07 48.25
N ALA A 712 -8.10 -16.87 49.22
CA ALA A 712 -7.09 -16.45 50.20
C ALA A 712 -5.72 -16.16 49.56
N VAL A 713 -5.29 -16.99 48.59
CA VAL A 713 -4.06 -16.77 47.82
C VAL A 713 -4.19 -15.51 46.94
N GLY A 714 -5.29 -15.35 46.22
CA GLY A 714 -5.54 -14.17 45.39
C GLY A 714 -5.55 -12.86 46.21
N ALA A 715 -6.23 -12.85 47.36
CA ALA A 715 -6.26 -11.71 48.27
C ALA A 715 -4.87 -11.38 48.85
N SER A 716 -4.07 -12.41 49.15
CA SER A 716 -2.71 -12.25 49.70
C SER A 716 -1.74 -11.67 48.67
N LEU A 717 -1.83 -12.10 47.40
CA LEU A 717 -1.06 -11.53 46.29
C LEU A 717 -1.45 -10.07 46.01
N LEU A 718 -2.76 -9.76 46.05
CA LEU A 718 -3.25 -8.39 45.88
C LEU A 718 -2.76 -7.48 47.01
N PHE A 719 -2.79 -7.95 48.26
CA PHE A 719 -2.29 -7.21 49.42
C PHE A 719 -0.77 -6.97 49.36
N LEU A 720 0.02 -7.97 48.93
CA LEU A 720 1.46 -7.82 48.69
C LEU A 720 1.77 -6.78 47.61
N ASN A 721 1.01 -6.77 46.51
CA ASN A 721 1.16 -5.76 45.47
C ASN A 721 0.82 -4.34 45.98
N VAL A 722 -0.25 -4.18 46.77
CA VAL A 722 -0.60 -2.89 47.41
C VAL A 722 0.52 -2.42 48.35
N LEU A 723 1.10 -3.31 49.16
CA LEU A 723 2.25 -2.99 50.02
C LEU A 723 3.50 -2.61 49.21
N ALA A 724 3.77 -3.28 48.09
CA ALA A 724 4.89 -2.95 47.22
C ALA A 724 4.72 -1.55 46.60
N PHE A 725 3.53 -1.20 46.10
CA PHE A 725 3.22 0.13 45.59
C PHE A 725 3.29 1.20 46.70
N ALA A 726 2.79 0.92 47.90
CA ALA A 726 2.90 1.82 49.05
C ALA A 726 4.38 2.08 49.45
N ALA A 727 5.22 1.04 49.47
CA ALA A 727 6.64 1.16 49.76
C ALA A 727 7.41 1.94 48.67
N LEU A 728 7.05 1.76 47.39
CA LEU A 728 7.59 2.56 46.28
C LEU A 728 7.14 4.02 46.36
N TYR A 729 5.88 4.28 46.69
CA TYR A 729 5.34 5.63 46.90
C TYR A 729 6.05 6.33 48.06
N TYR A 730 6.20 5.66 49.20
CA TYR A 730 6.91 6.20 50.37
C TYR A 730 8.41 6.48 50.07
N ARG A 731 9.08 5.61 49.30
CA ARG A 731 10.45 5.87 48.80
C ARG A 731 10.51 7.07 47.85
N LYS A 732 9.46 7.32 47.05
CA LYS A 732 9.36 8.47 46.15
C LYS A 732 9.10 9.78 46.91
N ASP A 733 8.26 9.76 47.94
CA ASP A 733 7.95 10.93 48.76
C ASP A 733 9.13 11.33 49.67
N LYS A 734 9.80 10.36 50.31
CA LYS A 734 11.00 10.65 51.12
C LYS A 734 12.09 11.36 50.30
N ARG A 735 12.29 10.95 49.05
CA ARG A 735 13.21 11.62 48.11
C ARG A 735 12.80 13.06 47.75
N ARG A 736 11.53 13.43 47.87
CA ARG A 736 11.08 14.82 47.72
C ARG A 736 11.30 15.64 48.98
N GLN A 737 11.09 15.05 50.17
CA GLN A 737 11.35 15.73 51.44
C GLN A 737 12.85 16.04 51.63
N GLU A 738 13.73 15.14 51.19
CA GLU A 738 15.20 15.34 51.19
C GLU A 738 15.68 16.43 50.21
N GLN A 739 14.82 16.98 49.34
CA GLN A 739 15.15 18.03 48.38
C GLN A 739 14.75 19.46 48.80
N HIS A 740 14.18 19.67 49.99
CA HIS A 740 13.79 21.00 50.49
C HIS A 740 14.40 21.35 51.86
N PRO A 741 15.57 21.99 51.91
CA PRO A 741 16.07 22.69 53.11
C PRO A 741 15.17 23.88 53.49
N GLN A 742 15.12 24.17 54.79
CA GLN A 742 14.16 25.13 55.38
C GLN A 742 14.49 26.60 55.07
N LEU A 743 13.43 27.40 54.90
CA LEU A 743 13.48 28.86 55.09
C LEU A 743 13.58 29.21 56.58
N SER A 744 14.22 30.35 56.90
CA SER A 744 14.28 30.92 58.26
C SER A 744 14.47 32.45 58.21
N PRO A 745 14.11 33.18 59.29
CA PRO A 745 13.60 34.56 59.18
C PRO A 745 14.67 35.68 59.13
N PRO A 746 14.29 36.91 58.71
CA PRO A 746 15.24 37.94 58.27
C PRO A 746 15.91 38.73 59.41
N ARG A 747 17.07 39.33 59.12
CA ARG A 747 17.72 40.31 60.02
C ARG A 747 18.42 41.45 59.27
N ALA A 748 18.37 42.61 59.92
CA ALA A 748 18.77 43.96 59.49
C ALA A 748 20.05 44.12 58.65
N THR A 749 20.02 45.17 57.83
CA THR A 749 21.13 45.80 57.11
C THR A 749 22.18 46.46 58.01
N THR A 750 23.45 46.37 57.61
CA THR A 750 24.54 47.32 57.90
C THR A 750 25.57 47.28 56.76
N THR A 751 26.52 48.23 56.72
CA THR A 751 27.24 48.62 55.48
C THR A 751 28.78 48.56 55.57
N ASN A 752 29.42 48.77 54.42
CA ASN A 752 30.82 49.19 54.18
C ASN A 752 31.95 48.13 53.95
N ASP A 753 32.47 48.17 52.72
CA ASP A 753 33.88 48.40 52.33
C ASP A 753 35.00 47.31 52.26
N VAL A 754 35.39 47.05 51.00
CA VAL A 754 36.77 47.22 50.42
C VAL A 754 37.77 46.03 50.29
N ASN A 755 38.19 45.78 49.03
CA ASN A 755 39.41 45.09 48.52
C ASN A 755 39.62 43.59 48.85
N ARG A 756 40.02 42.66 47.95
CA ARG A 756 40.78 42.78 46.68
C ARG A 756 40.95 41.40 45.99
N HIS A 757 41.24 41.43 44.68
CA HIS A 757 41.79 40.36 43.82
C HIS A 757 40.88 39.18 43.38
N ALA A 758 40.95 38.93 42.06
CA ALA A 758 40.33 37.86 41.26
C ALA A 758 41.49 36.98 40.67
N PRO A 759 41.32 36.03 39.71
CA PRO A 759 40.18 35.76 38.81
C PRO A 759 39.75 34.28 38.66
N GLU A 760 38.56 34.02 38.10
CA GLU A 760 38.35 33.43 36.75
C GLU A 760 36.88 33.06 36.46
N GLU A 761 36.49 33.27 35.20
CA GLU A 761 35.33 32.76 34.43
C GLU A 761 33.99 32.47 35.13
N GLU A 762 33.05 33.43 35.01
CA GLU A 762 31.61 33.20 35.19
C GLU A 762 30.86 33.54 33.88
N ILE A 763 30.02 32.62 33.39
CA ILE A 763 29.21 32.80 32.17
C ILE A 763 27.75 32.98 32.56
N MET A 764 27.20 34.20 32.46
CA MET A 764 25.75 34.35 32.43
C MET A 764 25.22 35.62 31.75
N SER A 765 24.11 35.44 31.03
CA SER A 765 23.02 36.40 30.76
C SER A 765 23.34 37.83 30.30
N LEU A 766 22.79 38.20 29.14
CA LEU A 766 22.45 39.58 28.80
C LEU A 766 20.92 39.73 28.75
N GLN A 767 20.37 40.59 29.62
CA GLN A 767 18.96 40.97 29.60
C GLN A 767 18.71 42.04 28.53
N VAL A 768 17.49 42.09 28.00
CA VAL A 768 17.06 43.11 27.03
C VAL A 768 16.75 44.43 27.74
N THR A 769 17.44 45.51 27.34
CA THR A 769 17.08 46.89 27.69
C THR A 769 16.26 47.55 26.58
N GLN A 770 15.16 48.22 26.93
CA GLN A 770 14.36 49.04 26.02
C GLN A 770 14.92 50.47 25.90
N THR A 771 14.86 51.07 24.71
CA THR A 771 14.94 52.53 24.50
C THR A 771 14.00 52.98 23.36
N HIS A 772 13.49 54.21 23.44
CA HIS A 772 12.33 54.72 22.68
C HIS A 772 12.64 55.31 21.30
N HIS A 773 11.63 55.31 20.42
CA HIS A 773 10.96 56.48 19.78
C HIS A 773 9.59 55.97 19.26
N GLU A 774 8.43 56.55 19.63
CA GLU A 774 7.80 57.76 19.07
C GLU A 774 7.46 57.70 17.56
N CYS A 775 6.30 58.12 17.04
CA CYS A 775 4.89 58.18 17.51
C CYS A 775 4.05 58.94 16.45
N ASP A 776 2.91 58.41 15.93
CA ASP A 776 1.76 59.25 15.54
C ASP A 776 0.41 58.47 15.37
N SER A 777 -0.70 59.20 15.57
CA SER A 777 -2.13 59.00 15.18
C SER A 777 -2.75 57.60 14.91
N GLY A 778 -3.81 57.25 15.67
CA GLY A 778 -4.87 56.26 15.32
C GLY A 778 -6.16 56.94 14.81
N PRO A 779 -7.41 56.47 15.07
CA PRO A 779 -7.90 55.25 15.78
C PRO A 779 -9.11 54.57 15.03
N PRO A 780 -10.14 53.90 15.63
CA PRO A 780 -10.23 52.95 16.78
C PRO A 780 -10.95 51.59 16.48
N GLY A 781 -10.78 50.59 17.37
CA GLY A 781 -11.65 49.39 17.53
C GLY A 781 -11.27 48.15 16.68
N ASP A 782 -11.41 46.90 17.15
CA ASP A 782 -11.79 46.36 18.47
C ASP A 782 -10.98 45.05 18.76
N PRO A 783 -11.14 44.27 19.85
CA PRO A 783 -10.01 43.57 20.47
C PRO A 783 -9.58 42.25 19.82
N LEU A 784 -8.28 42.16 19.48
CA LEU A 784 -7.59 40.88 19.26
C LEU A 784 -7.28 40.20 20.61
N ARG A 785 -7.80 38.99 20.84
CA ARG A 785 -7.31 38.10 21.90
C ARG A 785 -5.92 37.58 21.51
N LEU A 786 -4.92 37.86 22.34
CA LEU A 786 -3.62 37.22 22.27
C LEU A 786 -3.75 35.76 22.75
N ALA A 787 -3.94 34.82 21.83
CA ALA A 787 -3.92 33.40 22.14
C ALA A 787 -2.47 32.93 22.37
N SER A 788 -2.22 32.33 23.54
CA SER A 788 -0.96 31.64 23.84
C SER A 788 -0.78 30.41 22.96
N LEU A 789 0.48 30.04 22.66
CA LEU A 789 0.79 28.73 22.08
C LEU A 789 0.25 27.63 23.03
N PRO A 790 -0.40 26.57 22.51
CA PRO A 790 -0.70 25.39 23.30
C PRO A 790 0.58 24.59 23.58
N ASP A 791 0.79 24.20 24.85
CA ASP A 791 1.88 23.30 25.21
C ASP A 791 1.71 21.91 24.58
N TYR A 792 2.83 21.28 24.23
CA TYR A 792 2.89 19.98 23.55
C TYR A 792 2.65 18.79 24.52
N THR A 793 1.53 18.82 25.26
CA THR A 793 1.14 17.72 26.15
C THR A 793 0.45 16.60 25.36
N LEU A 794 1.11 15.44 25.30
CA LEU A 794 0.62 14.20 24.66
C LEU A 794 -0.75 13.77 25.22
N THR A 795 -1.82 14.06 24.49
CA THR A 795 -3.06 13.27 24.59
C THR A 795 -2.78 11.87 24.03
N LEU A 796 -3.33 10.83 24.66
CA LEU A 796 -3.19 9.45 24.16
C LEU A 796 -4.09 9.27 22.93
N ARG A 797 -3.57 9.63 21.75
CA ARG A 797 -4.10 9.15 20.47
C ARG A 797 -3.98 7.63 20.44
N ARG A 798 -5.07 6.91 20.74
CA ARG A 798 -5.21 5.48 20.38
C ARG A 798 -5.06 5.35 18.86
N SER A 799 -4.26 4.38 18.41
CA SER A 799 -4.28 3.92 17.02
C SER A 799 -5.63 3.28 16.70
N PRO A 800 -6.09 3.25 15.45
CA PRO A 800 -7.13 2.31 15.00
C PRO A 800 -6.80 0.83 15.29
N ASP A 801 -5.54 0.51 15.59
CA ASP A 801 -5.08 -0.82 16.05
C ASP A 801 -5.34 -1.05 17.56
N ASP A 802 -5.40 0.02 18.35
CA ASP A 802 -5.53 -0.01 19.82
C ASP A 802 -7.00 0.00 20.29
N ILE A 803 -7.98 -0.05 19.37
CA ILE A 803 -9.41 -0.01 19.71
C ILE A 803 -9.82 -1.35 20.33
N PRO A 804 -10.16 -1.39 21.64
CA PRO A 804 -10.40 -2.65 22.33
C PRO A 804 -11.83 -3.14 22.05
N LEU A 805 -11.98 -4.12 21.16
CA LEU A 805 -13.21 -4.91 21.11
C LEU A 805 -13.46 -5.54 22.49
N MET A 806 -14.71 -5.51 22.95
CA MET A 806 -15.03 -5.90 24.32
C MET A 806 -14.66 -7.35 24.59
N THR A 807 -14.03 -7.59 25.75
CA THR A 807 -13.75 -8.95 26.22
C THR A 807 -15.06 -9.71 26.49
N PRO A 808 -15.08 -11.05 26.39
CA PRO A 808 -16.32 -11.84 26.45
C PRO A 808 -17.18 -11.67 27.72
N ASN A 809 -16.63 -11.10 28.78
CA ASN A 809 -17.26 -10.99 30.09
C ASN A 809 -18.21 -9.78 30.23
N THR A 810 -18.32 -8.91 29.22
CA THR A 810 -19.12 -7.66 29.31
C THR A 810 -20.54 -7.79 28.76
N ILE A 811 -20.99 -9.00 28.36
CA ILE A 811 -22.34 -9.22 27.83
C ILE A 811 -23.37 -9.32 28.97
N THR A 812 -23.80 -8.17 29.48
CA THR A 812 -25.00 -8.04 30.30
C THR A 812 -25.84 -6.84 29.83
N MET A 813 -26.75 -7.07 28.87
CA MET A 813 -28.01 -6.32 28.61
C MET A 813 -28.61 -6.81 27.27
N ILE A 814 -29.33 -7.92 27.29
CA ILE A 814 -30.17 -8.37 26.16
C ILE A 814 -31.61 -7.91 26.40
N PRO A 815 -32.24 -7.13 25.50
CA PRO A 815 -33.67 -6.88 25.54
C PRO A 815 -34.45 -8.17 25.23
N ASN A 816 -35.36 -8.58 26.11
CA ASN A 816 -36.17 -9.79 25.94
C ASN A 816 -37.27 -9.61 24.87
N SER A 817 -36.92 -9.76 23.58
CA SER A 817 -37.89 -9.72 22.48
C SER A 817 -37.53 -10.58 21.27
N LEU A 818 -37.13 -11.85 21.48
CA LEU A 818 -37.09 -12.89 20.46
C LEU A 818 -37.16 -14.30 21.11
N VAL A 819 -38.36 -14.89 21.15
CA VAL A 819 -38.59 -16.25 21.66
C VAL A 819 -38.80 -17.19 20.48
N GLY A 820 -37.87 -18.11 20.20
CA GLY A 820 -38.10 -19.08 19.11
C GLY A 820 -36.91 -19.81 18.47
N MET A 821 -35.84 -20.17 19.19
CA MET A 821 -34.88 -21.18 18.71
C MET A 821 -34.49 -22.16 19.83
N PRO A 822 -34.25 -23.45 19.52
CA PRO A 822 -33.77 -24.42 20.50
C PRO A 822 -32.27 -24.26 20.77
N ASN A 823 -31.85 -24.52 22.01
CA ASN A 823 -30.44 -24.43 22.42
C ASN A 823 -29.57 -25.46 21.68
N LEU A 824 -28.55 -24.98 20.95
CA LEU A 824 -27.42 -25.80 20.52
C LEU A 824 -26.43 -25.92 21.69
N HIS A 825 -26.11 -27.17 22.07
CA HIS A 825 -25.10 -27.44 23.10
C HIS A 825 -23.68 -27.19 22.56
N PRO A 826 -22.72 -26.76 23.43
CA PRO A 826 -21.33 -26.57 23.03
C PRO A 826 -20.66 -27.90 22.67
N TYR A 827 -19.68 -27.83 21.75
CA TYR A 827 -18.94 -28.99 21.26
C TYR A 827 -18.12 -29.69 22.36
N ASN A 828 -18.20 -31.01 22.42
CA ASN A 828 -17.22 -31.83 23.14
C ASN A 828 -15.92 -31.91 22.34
N THR A 829 -14.79 -31.68 23.00
CA THR A 829 -13.46 -31.94 22.46
C THR A 829 -13.22 -33.45 22.34
N PHE A 830 -12.79 -33.91 21.16
CA PHE A 830 -12.24 -35.25 20.98
C PHE A 830 -10.71 -35.22 20.99
N THR A 831 -10.11 -36.19 21.69
CA THR A 831 -8.67 -36.32 21.89
C THR A 831 -7.99 -37.11 20.76
N ALA A 832 -6.71 -36.82 20.52
CA ALA A 832 -5.92 -37.50 19.49
C ALA A 832 -5.58 -38.96 19.88
N GLY A 833 -5.50 -39.85 18.88
CA GLY A 833 -5.08 -41.24 19.09
C GLY A 833 -4.84 -42.08 17.83
N PHE A 834 -3.61 -42.56 17.69
CA PHE A 834 -3.16 -43.75 16.94
C PHE A 834 -3.14 -43.80 15.39
N ASN A 835 -1.90 -43.64 14.89
CA ASN A 835 -1.15 -44.56 14.03
C ASN A 835 -1.48 -44.80 12.54
N SER A 836 -0.39 -44.97 11.81
CA SER A 836 -0.25 -45.26 10.38
C SER A 836 -0.50 -46.73 10.00
N THR A 837 -1.16 -46.95 8.85
CA THR A 837 -0.71 -47.84 7.75
C THR A 837 -1.60 -47.64 6.53
N GLY A 838 -1.03 -47.61 5.31
CA GLY A 838 -1.81 -47.78 4.06
C GLY A 838 -1.49 -46.82 2.92
N LEU A 839 -0.48 -47.14 2.10
CA LEU A 839 -0.42 -46.71 0.70
C LEU A 839 -1.42 -47.55 -0.13
N PRO A 840 -1.97 -47.01 -1.23
CA PRO A 840 -1.34 -47.27 -2.53
C PRO A 840 -1.25 -46.05 -3.47
N HIS A 841 -0.31 -46.10 -4.41
CA HIS A 841 -0.26 -45.20 -5.57
C HIS A 841 -1.37 -45.53 -6.59
N SER A 842 -1.69 -44.58 -7.49
CA SER A 842 -1.39 -44.73 -8.94
C SER A 842 -1.84 -43.52 -9.78
N HIS A 843 -1.09 -43.19 -10.85
CA HIS A 843 -1.39 -42.34 -12.04
C HIS A 843 -2.01 -40.93 -11.83
N SER A 844 -1.53 -39.80 -12.35
CA SER A 844 -0.56 -39.45 -13.42
C SER A 844 -0.93 -39.85 -14.86
N THR A 845 -1.48 -38.88 -15.62
CA THR A 845 -1.30 -38.69 -17.09
C THR A 845 -1.85 -37.31 -17.55
N THR A 846 -1.06 -36.58 -18.37
CA THR A 846 -1.44 -35.57 -19.41
C THR A 846 -2.54 -34.52 -19.12
N ARG A 847 -2.33 -33.20 -19.25
CA ARG A 847 -1.62 -32.39 -20.28
C ARG A 847 -2.26 -32.43 -21.68
N VAL A 848 -3.10 -31.42 -21.96
CA VAL A 848 -3.23 -30.74 -23.26
C VAL A 848 -3.01 -29.27 -22.96
#